data_AF-A0A3M7IBI2-F1
#
_entry.id   AF-A0A3M7IBI2-F1
#
_cell.length_a   1.000
_cell.length_b   1.000
_cell.length_c   1.000
_cell.angle_alpha   90.00
_cell.angle_beta   90.00
_cell.angle_gamma   90.00
#
_symmetry.space_group_name_H-M   'P 1'
#
loop_
_entity.id
_entity.type
_entity.pdbx_description
1 polymer ?
#
loop_
_entity_poly.entity_id
_entity_poly.type
_entity_poly.pdbx_seq_one_letter_code
_entity_poly.pdbx_strand_id
1 'polypeptide(L)'
;MARSSLFLALAASLLLVVSTINILHRFYPSTLSFSWDIERPFGGFNADDAVENPGDGTPYLLGMGKADITGPVVEINFMGYADPAQTGSGLRQRLYSRAFIIGSIDKPDDRFVYLVLDTQSGDTAIRSGILQGLAELGGEYTVYGNHNVAVTGTHSHSGPGAWLNYLLPQITSKGFHKPSYHAIVDGAIASIVRAHDSLAPGLLSIGEAEVNDGNINRSPYAYLANPADERARYAHDVDKTMTVLRFRHTSNASSATSEAKDVGILTWFPVHGTSMYGNNTLVTGDNKGVAAWMFESSIDDPNFVAGFSQANVGDTSPNVLGAYCEYGDHVGEQCDFKTSLCGNKTQPCHGRGPYWGRHDSGTASTYETGRRQFEAAYKAWNSPSSSAAWKPVQGKVVKGVHHFVDFSSYNFTLPNGTEVNTCPAALGYSFAAGTTDGPGAFDFKQAQPDDPNASPLWRVVGNRIATPNDTQKACHAEKVILLDVGESESPYMWSPNIVDMQLLRVGDLYMIASPGEATTMAGRRWREAVQESAFAALSSLPEDEETSQPKGTKPTVVLGGPANTYAHYIATREEYSIQRYEGASTLYGPHALDAYINYTLTYLIPSLTEHEEESNKTRPFSSSSSISPPNTAILGPQPPVQMNNSWSFIAPVIVDRAPLFKSFGAVKQDVAARYKPGDTISATFVGANPRNNLRLDETFAAVEKFDYERTLAWHEVRRDVDWSLVFEWRRTSEVVGTSEVQISWETGWEMGEWRFGAGEEEEGLADMGDEGENVHGDLLLTRRREQQRRHWQRQDEDDLKGLYRLRYYGDAKAFSGKVTSFEGVSGEFRIE
;
A
#
# COMPACT_ATOMS: atom_id res chain seq x y z
N MET A 1 -10.72 -21.99 49.81
CA MET A 1 -10.05 -23.14 49.19
C MET A 1 -11.09 -23.96 48.43
N ALA A 2 -10.70 -24.58 47.30
CA ALA A 2 -11.50 -25.41 46.38
C ALA A 2 -12.35 -24.71 45.28
N ARG A 3 -11.74 -23.91 44.39
CA ARG A 3 -12.20 -23.67 42.99
C ARG A 3 -11.04 -23.36 42.01
N SER A 4 -9.83 -23.87 42.26
CA SER A 4 -8.63 -23.52 41.48
C SER A 4 -8.22 -24.59 40.44
N SER A 5 -8.61 -25.85 40.61
CA SER A 5 -8.16 -26.95 39.76
C SER A 5 -8.82 -27.00 38.37
N LEU A 6 -10.08 -26.56 38.24
CA LEU A 6 -10.79 -26.60 36.94
C LEU A 6 -10.28 -25.51 35.98
N PHE A 7 -9.95 -24.33 36.49
CA PHE A 7 -9.36 -23.25 35.70
C PHE A 7 -7.93 -23.58 35.26
N LEU A 8 -7.12 -24.17 36.15
CA LEU A 8 -5.78 -24.65 35.80
C LEU A 8 -5.82 -25.81 34.80
N ALA A 9 -6.79 -26.73 34.92
CA ALA A 9 -6.98 -27.81 33.96
C ALA A 9 -7.47 -27.30 32.60
N LEU A 10 -8.40 -26.35 32.57
CA LEU A 10 -8.87 -25.70 31.34
C LEU A 10 -7.74 -24.90 30.66
N ALA A 11 -6.98 -24.11 31.42
CA ALA A 11 -5.83 -23.37 30.91
C ALA A 11 -4.72 -24.31 30.41
N ALA A 12 -4.42 -25.40 31.12
CA ALA A 12 -3.44 -26.40 30.69
C ALA A 12 -3.92 -27.19 29.45
N SER A 13 -5.22 -27.50 29.36
CA SER A 13 -5.80 -28.15 28.17
C SER A 13 -5.82 -27.20 26.97
N LEU A 14 -6.09 -25.91 27.19
CA LEU A 14 -6.01 -24.88 26.15
C LEU A 14 -4.57 -24.70 25.68
N LEU A 15 -3.58 -24.66 26.61
CA LEU A 15 -2.16 -24.63 26.29
C LEU A 15 -1.68 -25.88 25.54
N LEU A 16 -2.20 -27.06 25.86
CA LEU A 16 -1.91 -28.31 25.15
C LEU A 16 -2.53 -28.33 23.75
N VAL A 17 -3.74 -27.82 23.58
CA VAL A 17 -4.42 -27.69 22.27
C VAL A 17 -3.72 -26.64 21.41
N VAL A 18 -3.37 -25.49 21.99
CA VAL A 18 -2.60 -24.43 21.32
C VAL A 18 -1.20 -24.92 20.96
N SER A 19 -0.53 -25.66 21.84
CA SER A 19 0.79 -26.24 21.55
C SER A 19 0.71 -27.32 20.47
N THR A 20 -0.33 -28.15 20.44
CA THR A 20 -0.53 -29.14 19.37
C THR A 20 -0.89 -28.48 18.04
N ILE A 21 -1.70 -27.42 18.03
CA ILE A 21 -1.99 -26.61 16.83
C ILE A 21 -0.70 -25.93 16.32
N ASN A 22 0.11 -25.36 17.21
CA ASN A 22 1.38 -24.71 16.86
C ASN A 22 2.41 -25.73 16.30
N ILE A 23 2.42 -26.95 16.85
CA ILE A 23 3.19 -28.08 16.32
C ILE A 23 2.66 -28.50 14.94
N LEU A 24 1.34 -28.63 14.75
CA LEU A 24 0.74 -29.00 13.46
C LEU A 24 1.00 -27.94 12.37
N HIS A 25 1.04 -26.65 12.72
CA HIS A 25 1.45 -25.57 11.82
C HIS A 25 2.92 -25.66 11.38
N ARG A 26 3.80 -26.29 12.16
CA ARG A 26 5.20 -26.52 11.80
C ARG A 26 5.40 -27.74 10.90
N PHE A 27 4.49 -28.71 10.93
CA PHE A 27 4.64 -29.99 10.23
C PHE A 27 3.78 -30.16 8.96
N TYR A 28 2.85 -29.23 8.67
CA TYR A 28 2.14 -29.20 7.38
C TYR A 28 2.81 -28.22 6.42
N PRO A 29 3.61 -28.70 5.45
CA PRO A 29 3.99 -27.86 4.33
C PRO A 29 2.75 -27.68 3.45
N SER A 30 2.26 -26.45 3.33
CA SER A 30 1.42 -26.08 2.19
C SER A 30 2.34 -25.99 0.97
N THR A 31 2.71 -27.13 0.39
CA THR A 31 3.39 -27.16 -0.90
C THR A 31 2.37 -26.79 -1.97
N LEU A 32 2.25 -25.49 -2.24
CA LEU A 32 1.89 -25.03 -3.58
C LEU A 32 3.22 -24.89 -4.32
N SER A 33 3.65 -25.98 -4.97
CA SER A 33 4.75 -25.88 -5.93
C SER A 33 4.18 -25.25 -7.20
N PHE A 34 4.46 -23.97 -7.42
CA PHE A 34 4.30 -23.37 -8.74
C PHE A 34 5.51 -23.77 -9.58
N SER A 35 5.27 -24.63 -10.58
CA SER A 35 6.27 -24.92 -11.62
C SER A 35 6.23 -23.78 -12.63
N TRP A 36 7.26 -22.95 -12.65
CA TRP A 36 7.49 -21.98 -13.71
C TRP A 36 8.11 -22.71 -14.90
N ASP A 37 7.38 -22.88 -15.99
CA ASP A 37 7.96 -23.30 -17.27
C ASP A 37 8.73 -22.10 -17.87
N ILE A 38 10.00 -21.96 -17.49
CA ILE A 38 10.92 -20.96 -18.03
C ILE A 38 11.80 -21.63 -19.08
N GLU A 39 11.41 -21.52 -20.35
CA GLU A 39 12.32 -21.78 -21.47
C GLU A 39 12.21 -20.65 -22.49
N ARG A 40 13.05 -19.60 -22.34
CA ARG A 40 13.57 -18.79 -23.45
C ARG A 40 14.98 -18.29 -23.13
N PRO A 41 15.98 -18.53 -23.99
CA PRO A 41 17.28 -17.91 -23.84
C PRO A 41 17.21 -16.43 -24.24
N PHE A 42 17.86 -15.59 -23.43
CA PHE A 42 18.08 -14.17 -23.69
C PHE A 42 18.72 -13.96 -25.07
N GLY A 43 18.04 -13.21 -25.94
CA GLY A 43 18.60 -12.78 -27.22
C GLY A 43 19.53 -11.60 -26.97
N GLY A 44 20.83 -11.76 -27.27
CA GLY A 44 21.80 -10.68 -27.12
C GLY A 44 21.38 -9.41 -27.86
N PHE A 45 21.34 -8.29 -27.14
CA PHE A 45 21.06 -6.97 -27.70
C PHE A 45 22.34 -6.35 -28.26
N ASN A 46 22.29 -5.83 -29.48
CA ASN A 46 23.31 -4.93 -30.02
C ASN A 46 23.00 -3.50 -29.55
N ALA A 47 23.94 -2.90 -28.83
CA ALA A 47 23.82 -1.53 -28.29
C ALA A 47 23.90 -0.43 -29.36
N ASP A 48 24.18 -0.77 -30.62
CA ASP A 48 24.49 0.19 -31.70
C ASP A 48 23.26 0.87 -32.35
N ASP A 49 22.03 0.49 -31.98
CA ASP A 49 20.79 1.00 -32.63
C ASP A 49 20.03 2.08 -31.83
N ALA A 50 20.55 2.55 -30.69
CA ALA A 50 19.92 3.63 -29.93
C ALA A 50 20.13 4.99 -30.64
N VAL A 51 19.05 5.58 -31.14
CA VAL A 51 19.07 6.91 -31.77
C VAL A 51 19.40 7.97 -30.71
N GLU A 52 20.66 8.43 -30.70
CA GLU A 52 21.09 9.60 -29.94
C GLU A 52 20.50 10.88 -30.56
N ASN A 53 19.34 11.30 -30.08
CA ASN A 53 18.90 12.68 -30.21
C ASN A 53 18.92 13.33 -28.81
N PRO A 54 19.96 14.14 -28.47
CA PRO A 54 20.15 14.70 -27.14
C PRO A 54 18.99 15.59 -26.62
N GLY A 55 18.04 15.97 -27.49
CA GLY A 55 16.87 16.75 -27.13
C GLY A 55 15.74 15.96 -26.46
N ASP A 56 15.74 14.62 -26.54
CA ASP A 56 14.62 13.76 -26.11
C ASP A 56 14.84 13.02 -24.77
N GLY A 57 16.01 13.22 -24.11
CA GLY A 57 16.39 12.59 -22.84
C GLY A 57 17.48 11.51 -22.97
N THR A 58 17.94 10.98 -21.83
CA THR A 58 18.91 9.86 -21.81
C THR A 58 18.20 8.52 -21.96
N PRO A 59 18.67 7.60 -22.82
CA PRO A 59 18.05 6.29 -22.97
C PRO A 59 18.45 5.35 -21.81
N TYR A 60 17.48 4.56 -21.35
CA TYR A 60 17.60 3.59 -20.25
C TYR A 60 17.01 2.24 -20.66
N LEU A 61 17.37 1.18 -19.94
CA LEU A 61 16.70 -0.12 -20.04
C LEU A 61 15.49 -0.14 -19.10
N LEU A 62 14.27 -0.24 -19.64
CA LEU A 62 13.02 -0.08 -18.91
C LEU A 62 12.17 -1.34 -18.99
N GLY A 63 11.71 -1.83 -17.84
CA GLY A 63 10.86 -3.02 -17.73
C GLY A 63 9.73 -2.82 -16.73
N MET A 64 8.53 -3.31 -17.07
CA MET A 64 7.32 -3.16 -16.24
C MET A 64 6.60 -4.49 -16.12
N GLY A 65 6.07 -4.78 -14.94
CA GLY A 65 5.36 -6.03 -14.68
C GLY A 65 4.33 -5.88 -13.58
N LYS A 66 3.24 -6.64 -13.68
CA LYS A 66 2.14 -6.67 -12.72
C LYS A 66 1.78 -8.11 -12.41
N ALA A 67 1.51 -8.43 -11.15
CA ALA A 67 1.03 -9.75 -10.74
C ALA A 67 0.15 -9.66 -9.49
N ASP A 68 -0.81 -10.60 -9.37
CA ASP A 68 -1.73 -10.69 -8.25
C ASP A 68 -1.01 -11.06 -6.94
N ILE A 69 -1.29 -10.33 -5.86
CA ILE A 69 -0.79 -10.58 -4.50
C ILE A 69 -1.92 -10.78 -3.49
N THR A 70 -3.15 -11.00 -3.97
CA THR A 70 -4.34 -11.08 -3.13
C THR A 70 -4.25 -12.25 -2.15
N GLY A 71 -4.07 -11.91 -0.88
CA GLY A 71 -4.06 -12.88 0.21
C GLY A 71 -5.45 -13.47 0.52
N PRO A 72 -5.59 -14.17 1.65
CA PRO A 72 -6.86 -14.66 2.17
C PRO A 72 -7.95 -13.59 2.28
N VAL A 73 -9.00 -13.70 1.47
CA VAL A 73 -10.10 -12.71 1.46
C VAL A 73 -11.13 -12.89 2.58
N VAL A 74 -10.99 -13.95 3.40
CA VAL A 74 -11.89 -14.21 4.54
C VAL A 74 -11.14 -14.61 5.80
N GLU A 75 -11.77 -14.41 6.96
CA GLU A 75 -11.35 -14.91 8.29
C GLU A 75 -9.94 -14.47 8.74
N ILE A 76 -9.29 -13.58 7.99
CA ILE A 76 -8.02 -12.92 8.34
C ILE A 76 -8.31 -11.45 8.61
N ASN A 77 -7.75 -10.92 9.70
CA ASN A 77 -7.84 -9.50 10.04
C ASN A 77 -7.17 -8.66 8.96
N PHE A 78 -7.76 -7.53 8.61
CA PHE A 78 -7.09 -6.57 7.72
C PHE A 78 -5.96 -5.86 8.45
N MET A 79 -4.92 -5.49 7.70
CA MET A 79 -3.77 -4.78 8.24
C MET A 79 -3.98 -3.27 8.12
N GLY A 80 -3.74 -2.51 9.19
CA GLY A 80 -3.82 -1.06 9.18
C GLY A 80 -4.47 -0.50 10.45
N TYR A 81 -5.80 -0.61 10.54
CA TYR A 81 -6.59 -0.01 11.63
C TYR A 81 -6.36 -0.62 13.02
N ALA A 82 -5.69 -1.77 13.10
CA ALA A 82 -5.46 -2.50 14.35
C ALA A 82 -6.77 -2.85 15.11
N ASP A 83 -7.88 -2.97 14.39
CA ASP A 83 -9.18 -3.39 14.93
C ASP A 83 -9.37 -4.91 14.76
N PRO A 84 -9.42 -5.71 15.84
CA PRO A 84 -9.64 -7.16 15.75
C PRO A 84 -11.01 -7.54 15.17
N ALA A 85 -11.98 -6.62 15.11
CA ALA A 85 -13.27 -6.84 14.48
C ALA A 85 -13.23 -6.73 12.95
N GLN A 86 -12.22 -6.04 12.38
CA GLN A 86 -12.06 -5.86 10.94
C GLN A 86 -11.50 -7.14 10.29
N THR A 87 -12.32 -8.18 10.21
CA THR A 87 -11.97 -9.48 9.64
C THR A 87 -12.57 -9.62 8.25
N GLY A 88 -11.75 -10.07 7.29
CA GLY A 88 -12.17 -10.28 5.91
C GLY A 88 -13.41 -11.15 5.79
N SER A 89 -14.33 -10.75 4.92
CA SER A 89 -15.58 -11.43 4.58
C SER A 89 -15.75 -11.60 3.07
N GLY A 90 -14.80 -11.14 2.25
CA GLY A 90 -14.95 -11.13 0.80
C GLY A 90 -13.96 -10.24 0.09
N LEU A 91 -14.25 -9.99 -1.18
CA LEU A 91 -13.40 -9.29 -2.14
C LEU A 91 -14.26 -8.35 -2.98
N ARG A 92 -13.82 -7.09 -3.12
CA ARG A 92 -14.34 -6.15 -4.13
C ARG A 92 -13.29 -5.81 -5.19
N GLN A 93 -12.00 -5.83 -4.81
CA GLN A 93 -10.92 -5.56 -5.75
C GLN A 93 -9.68 -6.36 -5.38
N ARG A 94 -9.13 -7.08 -6.37
CA ARG A 94 -7.81 -7.75 -6.27
C ARG A 94 -6.69 -6.76 -5.94
N LEU A 95 -5.66 -7.27 -5.27
CA LEU A 95 -4.45 -6.54 -4.88
C LEU A 95 -3.30 -6.95 -5.81
N TYR A 96 -2.48 -5.99 -6.24
CA TYR A 96 -1.38 -6.26 -7.17
C TYR A 96 -0.02 -5.79 -6.66
N SER A 97 1.02 -6.51 -7.07
CA SER A 97 2.39 -6.00 -7.13
C SER A 97 2.63 -5.41 -8.51
N ARG A 98 3.16 -4.18 -8.55
CA ARG A 98 3.60 -3.49 -9.78
C ARG A 98 5.08 -3.19 -9.69
N ALA A 99 5.87 -3.78 -10.59
CA ALA A 99 7.31 -3.68 -10.64
C ALA A 99 7.75 -2.75 -11.77
N PHE A 100 8.69 -1.84 -11.45
CA PHE A 100 9.33 -0.93 -12.38
C PHE A 100 10.85 -1.15 -12.32
N ILE A 101 11.43 -1.63 -13.42
CA ILE A 101 12.86 -1.86 -13.56
C ILE A 101 13.45 -0.74 -14.39
N ILE A 102 14.48 -0.10 -13.87
CA ILE A 102 15.24 0.95 -14.53
C ILE A 102 16.70 0.53 -14.49
N GLY A 103 17.32 0.39 -15.66
CA GLY A 103 18.71 -0.02 -15.84
C GLY A 103 19.48 0.90 -16.78
N SER A 104 20.80 0.90 -16.63
CA SER A 104 21.70 1.51 -17.61
C SER A 104 21.76 0.67 -18.89
N ILE A 105 21.82 1.31 -20.05
CA ILE A 105 22.07 0.62 -21.33
C ILE A 105 23.54 0.18 -21.41
N ASP A 106 24.45 1.06 -20.98
CA ASP A 106 25.89 0.84 -21.10
C ASP A 106 26.40 -0.21 -20.09
N LYS A 107 25.76 -0.26 -18.92
CA LYS A 107 26.05 -1.24 -17.87
C LYS A 107 24.73 -1.88 -17.41
N PRO A 108 24.20 -2.90 -18.11
CA PRO A 108 22.90 -3.47 -17.77
C PRO A 108 22.80 -4.00 -16.33
N ASP A 109 23.88 -4.42 -15.70
CA ASP A 109 23.85 -4.86 -14.29
C ASP A 109 23.57 -3.71 -13.31
N ASP A 110 23.86 -2.47 -13.70
CA ASP A 110 23.47 -1.25 -13.00
C ASP A 110 21.98 -0.99 -13.24
N ARG A 111 21.15 -1.72 -12.51
CA ARG A 111 19.69 -1.60 -12.52
C ARG A 111 19.11 -1.70 -11.13
N PHE A 112 17.90 -1.17 -10.96
CA PHE A 112 17.11 -1.35 -9.76
C PHE A 112 15.65 -1.63 -10.06
N VAL A 113 14.95 -2.16 -9.06
CA VAL A 113 13.51 -2.44 -9.06
C VAL A 113 12.85 -1.56 -8.01
N TYR A 114 11.81 -0.82 -8.41
CA TYR A 114 10.88 -0.16 -7.51
C TYR A 114 9.53 -0.89 -7.55
N LEU A 115 9.13 -1.50 -6.44
CA LEU A 115 7.82 -2.16 -6.32
C LEU A 115 6.80 -1.24 -5.66
N VAL A 116 5.59 -1.23 -6.21
CA VAL A 116 4.38 -0.72 -5.57
C VAL A 116 3.46 -1.91 -5.30
N LEU A 117 3.31 -2.27 -4.02
CA LEU A 117 2.41 -3.34 -3.56
C LEU A 117 1.11 -2.73 -3.06
N ASP A 118 -0.04 -3.29 -3.45
CA ASP A 118 -1.35 -2.99 -2.85
C ASP A 118 -1.49 -3.58 -1.42
N THR A 119 -0.52 -3.28 -0.56
CA THR A 119 -0.40 -3.69 0.85
C THR A 119 -0.27 -2.47 1.77
N GLN A 120 -0.38 -2.69 3.08
CA GLN A 120 -0.19 -1.62 4.07
C GLN A 120 1.25 -1.05 4.05
N SER A 121 2.26 -1.85 3.75
CA SER A 121 3.66 -1.41 3.72
C SER A 121 4.52 -2.43 2.99
N GLY A 122 5.77 -2.06 2.69
CA GLY A 122 6.85 -3.05 2.61
C GLY A 122 7.21 -3.59 4.00
N ASP A 123 7.81 -4.77 4.07
CA ASP A 123 8.17 -5.41 5.35
C ASP A 123 9.42 -6.28 5.24
N THR A 124 10.15 -6.39 6.35
CA THR A 124 11.44 -7.10 6.42
C THR A 124 11.31 -8.55 5.97
N ALA A 125 10.25 -9.26 6.38
CA ALA A 125 10.04 -10.66 5.99
C ALA A 125 9.67 -10.76 4.51
N ILE A 126 8.79 -9.88 4.02
CA ILE A 126 8.38 -9.83 2.62
C ILE A 126 9.60 -9.56 1.72
N ARG A 127 10.37 -8.52 2.03
CA ARG A 127 11.58 -8.17 1.28
C ARG A 127 12.60 -9.30 1.31
N SER A 128 12.86 -9.90 2.46
CA SER A 128 13.74 -11.07 2.57
C SER A 128 13.26 -12.25 1.71
N GLY A 129 11.95 -12.51 1.68
CA GLY A 129 11.36 -13.57 0.86
C GLY A 129 11.53 -13.32 -0.63
N ILE A 130 11.27 -12.10 -1.08
CA ILE A 130 11.46 -11.70 -2.49
C ILE A 130 12.92 -11.88 -2.90
N LEU A 131 13.86 -11.35 -2.10
CA LEU A 131 15.29 -11.45 -2.40
C LEU A 131 15.78 -12.90 -2.41
N GLN A 132 15.31 -13.73 -1.47
CA GLN A 132 15.62 -15.15 -1.45
C GLN A 132 15.07 -15.85 -2.70
N GLY A 133 13.80 -15.62 -3.05
CA GLY A 133 13.18 -16.24 -4.22
C GLY A 133 13.85 -15.85 -5.53
N LEU A 134 14.23 -14.57 -5.70
CA LEU A 134 15.00 -14.11 -6.87
C LEU A 134 16.39 -14.78 -6.94
N ALA A 135 17.08 -14.92 -5.81
CA ALA A 135 18.35 -15.62 -5.75
C ALA A 135 18.20 -17.12 -6.08
N GLU A 136 17.10 -17.75 -5.66
CA GLU A 136 16.79 -19.16 -5.96
C GLU A 136 16.46 -19.40 -7.44
N LEU A 137 15.87 -18.44 -8.15
CA LEU A 137 15.69 -18.51 -9.61
C LEU A 137 17.04 -18.55 -10.36
N GLY A 138 18.10 -17.94 -9.79
CA GLY A 138 19.44 -17.95 -10.36
C GLY A 138 19.57 -17.16 -11.67
N GLY A 139 20.67 -17.36 -12.39
CA GLY A 139 20.91 -16.74 -13.71
C GLY A 139 20.80 -15.21 -13.69
N GLU A 140 19.97 -14.67 -14.59
CA GLU A 140 19.78 -13.23 -14.80
C GLU A 140 19.09 -12.52 -13.63
N TYR A 141 18.45 -13.26 -12.72
CA TYR A 141 17.80 -12.71 -11.53
C TYR A 141 18.77 -12.47 -10.37
N THR A 142 20.00 -12.98 -10.43
CA THR A 142 21.03 -12.77 -9.39
C THR A 142 21.51 -11.32 -9.28
N VAL A 143 21.21 -10.49 -10.29
CA VAL A 143 21.45 -9.04 -10.25
C VAL A 143 20.61 -8.33 -9.19
N TYR A 144 19.48 -8.92 -8.77
CA TYR A 144 18.57 -8.33 -7.81
C TYR A 144 18.93 -8.70 -6.37
N GLY A 145 19.31 -7.70 -5.57
CA GLY A 145 19.75 -7.84 -4.20
C GLY A 145 19.33 -6.67 -3.31
N ASN A 146 19.87 -6.65 -2.09
CA ASN A 146 19.59 -5.60 -1.10
C ASN A 146 19.82 -4.17 -1.62
N HIS A 147 20.87 -3.96 -2.42
CA HIS A 147 21.25 -2.65 -2.95
C HIS A 147 20.21 -2.05 -3.92
N ASN A 148 19.47 -2.89 -4.66
CA ASN A 148 18.71 -2.43 -5.82
C ASN A 148 17.26 -2.93 -5.90
N VAL A 149 16.70 -3.56 -4.87
CA VAL A 149 15.26 -3.86 -4.79
C VAL A 149 14.60 -3.04 -3.69
N ALA A 150 13.70 -2.13 -4.05
CA ALA A 150 12.87 -1.35 -3.13
C ALA A 150 11.43 -1.88 -3.11
N VAL A 151 10.92 -2.19 -1.92
CA VAL A 151 9.58 -2.76 -1.72
C VAL A 151 8.70 -1.74 -1.03
N THR A 152 7.81 -1.06 -1.76
CA THR A 152 6.91 -0.04 -1.17
C THR A 152 5.46 -0.51 -1.14
N GLY A 153 4.70 -0.11 -0.11
CA GLY A 153 3.25 -0.35 -0.04
C GLY A 153 2.45 0.89 -0.44
N THR A 154 1.28 0.71 -1.04
CA THR A 154 0.28 1.79 -1.23
C THR A 154 -0.36 2.24 0.08
N HIS A 155 -0.06 1.55 1.18
CA HIS A 155 -0.62 1.82 2.49
C HIS A 155 -2.14 1.68 2.53
N SER A 156 -2.68 0.67 1.85
CA SER A 156 -4.09 0.24 1.97
C SER A 156 -4.35 -0.40 3.32
N HIS A 157 -5.42 0.03 4.00
CA HIS A 157 -5.93 -0.54 5.26
C HIS A 157 -7.05 -1.57 5.02
N SER A 158 -7.25 -1.99 3.77
CA SER A 158 -8.29 -2.94 3.35
C SER A 158 -7.73 -4.22 2.71
N GLY A 159 -6.46 -4.53 2.97
CA GLY A 159 -5.82 -5.79 2.57
C GLY A 159 -5.68 -6.76 3.75
N PRO A 160 -5.65 -8.09 3.50
CA PRO A 160 -5.45 -9.08 4.56
C PRO A 160 -4.07 -8.93 5.22
N GLY A 161 -4.04 -9.04 6.54
CA GLY A 161 -2.82 -8.98 7.35
C GLY A 161 -2.15 -10.33 7.57
N ALA A 162 -1.50 -10.45 8.74
CA ALA A 162 -0.77 -11.64 9.18
C ALA A 162 0.48 -12.00 8.35
N TRP A 163 1.25 -11.03 7.89
CA TRP A 163 2.49 -11.25 7.11
C TRP A 163 3.68 -10.39 7.55
N LEU A 164 3.49 -9.49 8.51
CA LEU A 164 4.53 -8.61 9.03
C LEU A 164 5.54 -9.36 9.89
N ASN A 165 6.81 -8.96 9.81
CA ASN A 165 7.92 -9.64 10.46
C ASN A 165 7.87 -9.58 12.01
N TYR A 166 7.57 -8.41 12.57
CA TYR A 166 7.67 -8.16 14.01
C TYR A 166 6.36 -8.42 14.76
N LEU A 167 6.43 -8.75 16.06
CA LEU A 167 5.28 -9.23 16.83
C LEU A 167 4.16 -8.20 16.99
N LEU A 168 4.48 -6.93 17.23
CA LEU A 168 3.47 -5.92 17.58
C LEU A 168 2.28 -5.88 16.59
N PRO A 169 2.50 -5.74 15.27
CA PRO A 169 1.39 -5.73 14.31
C PRO A 169 0.77 -7.12 14.07
N GLN A 170 1.41 -8.20 14.50
CA GLN A 170 0.82 -9.55 14.43
C GLN A 170 -0.27 -9.76 15.49
N ILE A 171 -0.31 -8.98 16.56
CA ILE A 171 -1.25 -9.19 17.69
C ILE A 171 -2.71 -9.14 17.22
N THR A 172 -3.08 -8.11 16.44
CA THR A 172 -4.47 -7.92 15.97
C THR A 172 -4.88 -8.97 14.94
N SER A 173 -3.92 -9.40 14.12
CA SER A 173 -4.09 -10.45 13.13
C SER A 173 -3.96 -11.88 13.69
N LYS A 174 -3.78 -12.01 15.01
CA LYS A 174 -3.65 -13.29 15.73
C LYS A 174 -2.41 -14.10 15.31
N GLY A 175 -1.37 -13.43 14.84
CA GLY A 175 -0.08 -14.04 14.50
C GLY A 175 0.30 -13.91 13.03
N PHE A 176 1.21 -14.77 12.60
CA PHE A 176 1.72 -14.85 11.22
C PHE A 176 1.03 -15.98 10.44
N HIS A 177 0.63 -15.70 9.20
CA HIS A 177 -0.07 -16.61 8.31
C HIS A 177 0.74 -16.80 7.03
N LYS A 178 1.40 -17.96 6.91
CA LYS A 178 2.26 -18.27 5.74
C LYS A 178 1.56 -18.10 4.39
N PRO A 179 0.28 -18.49 4.19
CA PRO A 179 -0.39 -18.22 2.92
C PRO A 179 -0.57 -16.73 2.60
N SER A 180 -0.75 -15.86 3.61
CA SER A 180 -0.79 -14.40 3.38
C SER A 180 0.58 -13.89 2.92
N TYR A 181 1.64 -14.36 3.58
CA TYR A 181 3.02 -14.06 3.23
C TYR A 181 3.40 -14.53 1.82
N HIS A 182 3.11 -15.79 1.48
CA HIS A 182 3.44 -16.38 0.17
C HIS A 182 2.69 -15.70 -0.96
N ALA A 183 1.41 -15.35 -0.79
CA ALA A 183 0.67 -14.60 -1.82
C ALA A 183 1.39 -13.31 -2.22
N ILE A 184 1.94 -12.58 -1.24
CA ILE A 184 2.67 -11.34 -1.49
C ILE A 184 4.05 -11.61 -2.09
N VAL A 185 4.83 -12.54 -1.53
CA VAL A 185 6.20 -12.84 -2.00
C VAL A 185 6.18 -13.42 -3.41
N ASP A 186 5.36 -14.43 -3.65
CA ASP A 186 5.32 -15.13 -4.94
C ASP A 186 4.79 -14.19 -6.04
N GLY A 187 3.74 -13.41 -5.74
CA GLY A 187 3.22 -12.41 -6.66
C GLY A 187 4.21 -11.26 -6.92
N ALA A 188 4.96 -10.80 -5.91
CA ALA A 188 6.01 -9.81 -6.12
C ALA A 188 7.19 -10.34 -6.94
N ILE A 189 7.59 -11.60 -6.77
CA ILE A 189 8.59 -12.23 -7.64
C ILE A 189 8.05 -12.32 -9.08
N ALA A 190 6.79 -12.74 -9.25
CA ALA A 190 6.16 -12.83 -10.57
C ALA A 190 6.07 -11.47 -11.28
N SER A 191 5.79 -10.38 -10.57
CA SER A 191 5.79 -9.03 -11.16
C SER A 191 7.19 -8.60 -11.59
N ILE A 192 8.24 -8.93 -10.81
CA ILE A 192 9.64 -8.67 -11.16
C ILE A 192 10.06 -9.48 -12.38
N VAL A 193 9.69 -10.77 -12.45
CA VAL A 193 9.98 -11.63 -13.60
C VAL A 193 9.32 -11.05 -14.85
N ARG A 194 8.04 -10.70 -14.80
CA ARG A 194 7.32 -10.05 -15.92
C ARG A 194 7.96 -8.71 -16.33
N ALA A 195 8.48 -7.95 -15.36
CA ALA A 195 9.18 -6.71 -15.63
C ALA A 195 10.57 -6.92 -16.23
N HIS A 196 11.28 -7.95 -15.80
CA HIS A 196 12.57 -8.34 -16.38
C HIS A 196 12.41 -8.80 -17.83
N ASP A 197 11.40 -9.62 -18.09
CA ASP A 197 11.11 -10.16 -19.42
C ASP A 197 10.63 -9.08 -20.40
N SER A 198 10.15 -7.94 -19.90
CA SER A 198 9.71 -6.78 -20.70
C SER A 198 10.77 -5.68 -20.85
N LEU A 199 12.02 -5.93 -20.43
CA LEU A 199 13.12 -4.96 -20.56
C LEU A 199 13.36 -4.58 -22.02
N ALA A 200 13.25 -3.29 -22.31
CA ALA A 200 13.61 -2.71 -23.60
C ALA A 200 14.17 -1.29 -23.45
N PRO A 201 14.98 -0.81 -24.42
CA PRO A 201 15.42 0.58 -24.45
C PRO A 201 14.24 1.55 -24.43
N GLY A 202 14.38 2.63 -23.67
CA GLY A 202 13.34 3.63 -23.54
C GLY A 202 13.80 4.92 -22.88
N LEU A 203 12.87 5.85 -22.76
CA LEU A 203 13.08 7.19 -22.23
C LEU A 203 12.17 7.41 -21.02
N LEU A 204 12.70 8.15 -20.05
CA LEU A 204 11.99 8.57 -18.85
C LEU A 204 11.71 10.07 -18.90
N SER A 205 10.51 10.47 -18.51
CA SER A 205 10.16 11.88 -18.35
C SER A 205 9.35 12.11 -17.07
N ILE A 206 9.67 13.18 -16.36
CA ILE A 206 9.01 13.60 -15.13
C ILE A 206 8.01 14.70 -15.44
N GLY A 207 6.81 14.59 -14.89
CA GLY A 207 5.79 15.62 -14.89
C GLY A 207 5.23 15.83 -13.49
N GLU A 208 4.40 16.86 -13.35
CA GLU A 208 3.70 17.19 -12.12
C GLU A 208 2.21 17.38 -12.40
N ALA A 209 1.38 16.99 -11.43
CA ALA A 209 -0.07 17.14 -11.50
C ALA A 209 -0.64 17.58 -10.14
N GLU A 210 -1.50 18.58 -10.12
CA GLU A 210 -2.18 19.00 -8.89
C GLU A 210 -3.40 18.11 -8.61
N VAL A 211 -3.43 17.49 -7.42
CA VAL A 211 -4.57 16.73 -6.90
C VAL A 211 -5.28 17.56 -5.82
N ASN A 212 -6.06 18.53 -6.28
CA ASN A 212 -6.91 19.32 -5.38
C ASN A 212 -7.97 18.43 -4.74
N ASP A 213 -8.28 18.71 -3.47
CA ASP A 213 -9.19 17.89 -2.65
C ASP A 213 -8.83 16.39 -2.61
N GLY A 214 -7.58 16.02 -2.89
CA GLY A 214 -7.10 14.63 -2.81
C GLY A 214 -6.72 14.18 -1.39
N ASN A 215 -6.40 15.13 -0.51
CA ASN A 215 -5.96 14.88 0.86
C ASN A 215 -6.26 16.08 1.79
N ILE A 216 -6.22 15.85 3.10
CA ILE A 216 -6.16 16.89 4.14
C ILE A 216 -5.14 16.50 5.22
N ASN A 217 -4.66 17.46 6.02
CA ASN A 217 -3.84 17.13 7.19
C ASN A 217 -4.74 16.64 8.34
N ARG A 218 -4.44 15.47 8.92
CA ARG A 218 -5.19 14.90 10.07
C ARG A 218 -4.61 15.27 11.44
N SER A 219 -3.45 15.92 11.45
CA SER A 219 -2.75 16.43 12.63
C SER A 219 -2.29 17.89 12.44
N PRO A 220 -3.17 18.81 12.01
CA PRO A 220 -2.78 20.19 11.67
C PRO A 220 -2.20 20.96 12.85
N TYR A 221 -2.63 20.66 14.08
CA TYR A 221 -2.04 21.25 15.28
C TYR A 221 -0.55 20.90 15.45
N ALA A 222 -0.15 19.67 15.10
CA ALA A 222 1.26 19.27 15.11
C ALA A 222 2.05 19.96 13.99
N TYR A 223 1.49 20.03 12.78
CA TYR A 223 2.11 20.76 11.67
C TYR A 223 2.41 22.23 12.03
N LEU A 224 1.51 22.90 12.74
CA LEU A 224 1.68 24.30 13.16
C LEU A 224 2.84 24.52 14.14
N ALA A 225 3.36 23.46 14.78
CA ALA A 225 4.54 23.54 15.63
C ALA A 225 5.84 23.75 14.83
N ASN A 226 5.87 23.39 13.55
CA ASN A 226 7.01 23.68 12.68
C ASN A 226 7.24 25.20 12.56
N PRO A 227 8.49 25.66 12.36
CA PRO A 227 8.83 27.08 12.26
C PRO A 227 7.96 27.85 11.26
N ALA A 228 7.52 29.04 11.66
CA ALA A 228 6.56 29.83 10.88
C ALA A 228 7.12 30.28 9.52
N ASP A 229 8.41 30.59 9.47
CA ASP A 229 9.16 30.94 8.27
C ASP A 229 9.30 29.76 7.31
N GLU A 230 9.52 28.55 7.83
CA GLU A 230 9.53 27.32 7.02
C GLU A 230 8.14 27.04 6.44
N ARG A 231 7.08 27.11 7.26
CA ARG A 231 5.71 26.89 6.81
C ARG A 231 5.27 27.90 5.74
N ALA A 232 5.74 29.14 5.81
CA ALA A 232 5.43 30.18 4.83
C ALA A 232 5.99 29.91 3.42
N ARG A 233 6.90 28.94 3.26
CA ARG A 233 7.40 28.47 1.95
C ARG A 233 6.39 27.64 1.18
N TYR A 234 5.35 27.14 1.85
CA TYR A 234 4.38 26.21 1.29
C TYR A 234 2.96 26.78 1.36
N ALA A 235 2.17 26.60 0.30
CA ALA A 235 0.79 27.06 0.25
C ALA A 235 -0.15 26.25 1.15
N HIS A 236 0.20 24.99 1.44
CA HIS A 236 -0.64 24.02 2.14
C HIS A 236 0.14 23.25 3.21
N ASP A 237 -0.58 22.74 4.20
CA ASP A 237 -0.08 21.85 5.26
C ASP A 237 -0.02 20.37 4.85
N VAL A 238 -0.27 20.09 3.58
CA VAL A 238 -0.08 18.81 2.88
C VAL A 238 0.49 19.08 1.49
N ASP A 239 1.12 18.10 0.87
CA ASP A 239 1.54 18.22 -0.54
C ASP A 239 0.35 17.93 -1.46
N LYS A 240 0.05 18.88 -2.37
CA LYS A 240 -1.02 18.79 -3.38
C LYS A 240 -0.50 18.34 -4.75
N THR A 241 0.78 18.54 -5.00
CA THR A 241 1.47 18.17 -6.23
C THR A 241 1.81 16.68 -6.20
N MET A 242 1.31 15.94 -7.18
CA MET A 242 1.73 14.59 -7.53
C MET A 242 2.89 14.66 -8.51
N THR A 243 3.96 13.92 -8.24
CA THR A 243 5.04 13.69 -9.21
C THR A 243 4.69 12.48 -10.06
N VAL A 244 4.90 12.57 -11.37
CA VAL A 244 4.58 11.53 -12.35
C VAL A 244 5.84 11.18 -13.16
N LEU A 245 6.21 9.91 -13.20
CA LEU A 245 7.27 9.37 -14.04
C LEU A 245 6.66 8.53 -15.16
N ARG A 246 6.92 8.90 -16.41
CA ARG A 246 6.44 8.22 -17.61
C ARG A 246 7.53 7.34 -18.19
N PHE A 247 7.16 6.12 -18.56
CA PHE A 247 8.02 5.11 -19.18
C PHE A 247 7.60 4.92 -20.64
N ARG A 248 8.53 5.19 -21.56
CA ARG A 248 8.29 5.06 -23.00
C ARG A 248 9.37 4.20 -23.63
N HIS A 249 9.00 3.07 -24.22
CA HIS A 249 9.91 2.27 -25.03
C HIS A 249 10.17 2.94 -26.38
N THR A 250 11.43 2.94 -26.79
CA THR A 250 11.86 3.39 -28.12
C THR A 250 12.02 2.16 -29.01
N SER A 251 11.45 2.16 -30.22
CA SER A 251 11.55 1.01 -31.11
C SER A 251 12.98 0.77 -31.59
N ASN A 252 13.45 -0.48 -31.53
CA ASN A 252 14.62 -0.93 -32.30
C ASN A 252 14.22 -1.05 -33.79
N ALA A 253 15.11 -0.63 -34.70
CA ALA A 253 15.13 -0.86 -36.15
C ALA A 253 14.40 0.12 -37.10
N SER A 254 15.22 0.89 -37.85
CA SER A 254 15.26 1.06 -39.33
C SER A 254 13.99 1.19 -40.19
N SER A 255 12.78 1.27 -39.64
CA SER A 255 11.53 1.47 -40.39
C SER A 255 10.95 2.84 -40.05
N ALA A 256 10.67 3.65 -41.06
CA ALA A 256 10.20 5.03 -40.96
C ALA A 256 8.78 5.21 -40.35
N THR A 257 8.27 4.23 -39.59
CA THR A 257 6.89 4.20 -39.07
C THR A 257 6.72 3.67 -37.64
N SER A 258 7.78 3.37 -36.87
CA SER A 258 7.58 2.88 -35.48
C SER A 258 7.61 4.02 -34.46
N GLU A 259 6.42 4.45 -34.04
CA GLU A 259 6.23 5.41 -32.96
C GLU A 259 6.66 4.80 -31.61
N ALA A 260 7.33 5.61 -30.78
CA ALA A 260 7.67 5.23 -29.41
C ALA A 260 6.40 4.92 -28.61
N LYS A 261 6.42 3.80 -27.87
CA LYS A 261 5.24 3.28 -27.17
C LYS A 261 5.35 3.57 -25.68
N ASP A 262 4.30 4.16 -25.13
CA ASP A 262 4.17 4.28 -23.69
C ASP A 262 3.77 2.96 -23.05
N VAL A 263 4.44 2.59 -21.97
CA VAL A 263 4.38 1.24 -21.40
C VAL A 263 4.19 1.24 -19.89
N GLY A 264 4.31 2.41 -19.25
CA GLY A 264 3.94 2.54 -17.85
C GLY A 264 4.04 3.96 -17.30
N ILE A 265 3.50 4.10 -16.11
CA ILE A 265 3.51 5.33 -15.30
C ILE A 265 3.77 4.95 -13.84
N LEU A 266 4.59 5.73 -13.15
CA LEU A 266 4.79 5.64 -11.70
C LEU A 266 4.56 7.02 -11.07
N THR A 267 3.71 7.11 -10.06
CA THR A 267 3.34 8.37 -9.41
C THR A 267 3.68 8.35 -7.92
N TRP A 268 3.94 9.54 -7.36
CA TRP A 268 4.10 9.76 -5.92
C TRP A 268 3.15 10.87 -5.47
N PHE A 269 2.22 10.52 -4.58
CA PHE A 269 1.27 11.46 -4.00
C PHE A 269 0.87 11.01 -2.58
N PRO A 270 0.96 11.89 -1.55
CA PRO A 270 0.69 11.50 -0.17
C PRO A 270 -0.81 11.55 0.14
N VAL A 271 -1.44 10.38 0.27
CA VAL A 271 -2.81 10.23 0.79
C VAL A 271 -2.97 8.85 1.39
N HIS A 272 -3.32 8.74 2.67
CA HIS A 272 -3.52 7.43 3.33
C HIS A 272 -4.51 6.54 2.57
N GLY A 273 -4.26 5.23 2.54
CA GLY A 273 -5.21 4.23 2.04
C GLY A 273 -6.27 3.87 3.08
N THR A 274 -6.98 4.89 3.57
CA THR A 274 -8.02 4.82 4.62
C THR A 274 -9.35 5.44 4.14
N SER A 275 -9.61 5.38 2.83
CA SER A 275 -10.91 5.80 2.29
C SER A 275 -12.00 4.78 2.58
N MET A 276 -11.65 3.48 2.56
CA MET A 276 -12.49 2.43 3.11
C MET A 276 -12.37 2.50 4.63
N TYR A 277 -13.48 2.72 5.32
CA TYR A 277 -13.49 2.90 6.76
C TYR A 277 -13.18 1.59 7.50
N GLY A 278 -12.82 1.68 8.78
CA GLY A 278 -12.48 0.52 9.62
C GLY A 278 -13.60 -0.53 9.79
N ASN A 279 -14.85 -0.21 9.43
CA ASN A 279 -15.96 -1.17 9.40
C ASN A 279 -16.06 -1.97 8.08
N ASN A 280 -15.22 -1.69 7.08
CA ASN A 280 -15.11 -2.47 5.86
C ASN A 280 -14.54 -3.87 6.15
N THR A 281 -15.11 -4.89 5.50
CA THR A 281 -14.62 -6.28 5.58
C THR A 281 -14.32 -6.90 4.22
N LEU A 282 -14.39 -6.13 3.14
CA LEU A 282 -14.08 -6.59 1.78
C LEU A 282 -12.68 -6.16 1.36
N VAL A 283 -11.92 -7.08 0.77
CA VAL A 283 -10.56 -6.79 0.30
C VAL A 283 -10.61 -5.78 -0.85
N THR A 284 -9.82 -4.71 -0.73
CA THR A 284 -9.60 -3.70 -1.79
C THR A 284 -8.19 -3.09 -1.73
N GLY A 285 -7.72 -2.56 -2.86
CA GLY A 285 -6.48 -1.76 -2.92
C GLY A 285 -6.66 -0.32 -2.41
N ASP A 286 -7.81 0.01 -1.80
CA ASP A 286 -8.23 1.35 -1.40
C ASP A 286 -8.10 2.37 -2.56
N ASN A 287 -7.93 3.66 -2.25
CA ASN A 287 -7.98 4.72 -3.26
C ASN A 287 -6.84 4.62 -4.31
N LYS A 288 -5.64 4.17 -3.92
CA LYS A 288 -4.51 4.01 -4.85
C LYS A 288 -4.66 2.80 -5.76
N GLY A 289 -5.19 1.69 -5.24
CA GLY A 289 -5.53 0.52 -6.06
C GLY A 289 -6.62 0.85 -7.08
N VAL A 290 -7.63 1.64 -6.70
CA VAL A 290 -8.63 2.18 -7.64
C VAL A 290 -7.97 3.06 -8.71
N ALA A 291 -7.12 4.00 -8.32
CA ALA A 291 -6.46 4.90 -9.27
C ALA A 291 -5.62 4.13 -10.30
N ALA A 292 -4.86 3.13 -9.85
CA ALA A 292 -4.07 2.25 -10.69
C ALA A 292 -4.94 1.44 -11.65
N TRP A 293 -6.01 0.81 -11.15
CA TRP A 293 -6.96 0.06 -11.97
C TRP A 293 -7.63 0.93 -13.02
N MET A 294 -8.08 2.15 -12.67
CA MET A 294 -8.67 3.10 -13.62
C MET A 294 -7.68 3.48 -14.73
N PHE A 295 -6.42 3.75 -14.36
CA PHE A 295 -5.40 4.11 -15.34
C PHE A 295 -5.12 2.94 -16.29
N GLU A 296 -4.85 1.75 -15.75
CA GLU A 296 -4.59 0.55 -16.54
C GLU A 296 -5.77 0.23 -17.47
N SER A 297 -7.00 0.35 -16.97
CA SER A 297 -8.21 0.10 -17.76
C SER A 297 -8.49 1.17 -18.83
N SER A 298 -7.93 2.37 -18.67
CA SER A 298 -8.06 3.46 -19.65
C SER A 298 -7.12 3.33 -20.85
N ILE A 299 -6.13 2.44 -20.77
CA ILE A 299 -5.15 2.20 -21.82
C ILE A 299 -5.46 0.86 -22.49
N ASP A 300 -5.57 0.85 -23.82
CA ASP A 300 -5.80 -0.37 -24.63
C ASP A 300 -4.51 -1.20 -24.79
N ASP A 301 -3.87 -1.54 -23.66
CA ASP A 301 -2.73 -2.45 -23.60
C ASP A 301 -2.73 -3.21 -22.25
N PRO A 302 -2.98 -4.53 -22.25
CA PRO A 302 -3.00 -5.31 -21.01
C PRO A 302 -1.63 -5.40 -20.31
N ASN A 303 -0.54 -5.03 -20.98
CA ASN A 303 0.80 -4.99 -20.41
C ASN A 303 1.17 -3.63 -19.84
N PHE A 304 0.33 -2.60 -19.99
CA PHE A 304 0.57 -1.30 -19.39
C PHE A 304 0.47 -1.39 -17.87
N VAL A 305 1.44 -0.80 -17.16
CA VAL A 305 1.48 -0.83 -15.69
C VAL A 305 1.39 0.58 -15.13
N ALA A 306 0.43 0.81 -14.22
CA ALA A 306 0.26 2.10 -13.55
C ALA A 306 0.50 1.99 -12.04
N GLY A 307 1.63 2.52 -11.56
CA GLY A 307 2.00 2.53 -10.16
C GLY A 307 1.55 3.82 -9.49
N PHE A 308 0.73 3.71 -8.44
CA PHE A 308 0.38 4.81 -7.56
C PHE A 308 1.07 4.63 -6.22
N SER A 309 2.33 5.10 -6.11
CA SER A 309 3.09 5.03 -4.88
C SER A 309 2.56 6.03 -3.85
N GLN A 310 2.78 5.71 -2.58
CA GLN A 310 2.74 6.70 -1.52
C GLN A 310 3.92 7.67 -1.63
N ALA A 311 3.77 8.80 -0.93
CA ALA A 311 4.85 9.72 -0.64
C ALA A 311 5.03 9.87 0.89
N ASN A 312 5.22 11.09 1.38
CA ASN A 312 5.22 11.45 2.80
C ASN A 312 3.79 11.44 3.38
N VAL A 313 3.28 10.23 3.61
CA VAL A 313 1.86 9.99 3.89
C VAL A 313 1.43 10.21 5.35
N GLY A 314 2.38 10.36 6.28
CA GLY A 314 2.16 10.15 7.71
C GLY A 314 1.05 10.97 8.37
N ASP A 315 0.82 12.21 7.96
CA ASP A 315 -0.22 13.09 8.49
C ASP A 315 -1.30 13.45 7.44
N THR A 316 -1.34 12.74 6.32
CA THR A 316 -2.31 12.98 5.23
C THR A 316 -3.47 11.99 5.29
N SER A 317 -4.70 12.48 5.14
CA SER A 317 -5.92 11.69 5.14
C SER A 317 -6.72 11.90 3.85
N PRO A 318 -7.38 10.85 3.30
CA PRO A 318 -8.32 10.98 2.18
C PRO A 318 -9.68 11.56 2.62
N ASN A 319 -9.93 11.70 3.91
CA ASN A 319 -11.23 12.08 4.47
C ASN A 319 -11.42 13.60 4.47
N VAL A 320 -11.49 14.15 3.25
CA VAL A 320 -11.32 15.59 2.97
C VAL A 320 -12.45 16.50 3.45
N LEU A 321 -13.57 15.98 3.93
CA LEU A 321 -14.64 16.80 4.51
C LEU A 321 -14.35 17.15 5.99
N GLY A 322 -13.21 16.72 6.54
CA GLY A 322 -12.80 17.03 7.91
C GLY A 322 -13.30 16.01 8.94
N ALA A 323 -12.90 16.20 10.20
CA ALA A 323 -13.22 15.31 11.29
C ALA A 323 -14.33 15.86 12.20
N TYR A 324 -15.35 15.04 12.44
CA TYR A 324 -16.53 15.42 13.20
C TYR A 324 -16.96 14.31 14.16
N CYS A 325 -17.73 14.72 15.17
CA CYS A 325 -18.37 13.80 16.09
C CYS A 325 -19.54 13.10 15.40
N GLU A 326 -19.44 11.78 15.23
CA GLU A 326 -20.46 11.00 14.52
C GLU A 326 -21.58 10.48 15.44
N TYR A 327 -21.33 10.41 16.74
CA TYR A 327 -22.31 9.98 17.73
C TYR A 327 -21.99 10.56 19.12
N GLY A 328 -22.92 10.38 20.07
CA GLY A 328 -22.83 10.94 21.42
C GLY A 328 -23.34 12.38 21.53
N ASP A 329 -23.07 13.02 22.66
CA ASP A 329 -23.68 14.31 23.04
C ASP A 329 -23.28 15.50 22.15
N HIS A 330 -22.18 15.36 21.40
CA HIS A 330 -21.60 16.39 20.53
C HIS A 330 -21.77 16.07 19.03
N VAL A 331 -22.69 15.16 18.68
CA VAL A 331 -22.88 14.73 17.29
C VAL A 331 -23.06 15.92 16.33
N GLY A 332 -22.35 15.89 15.20
CA GLY A 332 -22.36 16.96 14.20
C GLY A 332 -21.38 18.11 14.47
N GLU A 333 -20.80 18.21 15.67
CA GLU A 333 -19.74 19.17 15.97
C GLU A 333 -18.40 18.73 15.36
N GLN A 334 -17.56 19.69 14.99
CA GLN A 334 -16.20 19.41 14.54
C GLN A 334 -15.39 18.92 15.74
N CYS A 335 -14.53 17.91 15.54
CA CYS A 335 -13.67 17.43 16.62
C CYS A 335 -12.74 18.52 17.13
N ASP A 336 -12.33 18.42 18.40
CA ASP A 336 -11.35 19.33 18.96
C ASP A 336 -10.06 19.37 18.11
N PHE A 337 -9.64 20.57 17.73
CA PHE A 337 -8.51 20.79 16.81
C PHE A 337 -7.17 20.24 17.34
N LYS A 338 -6.95 20.28 18.65
CA LYS A 338 -5.65 19.90 19.25
C LYS A 338 -5.58 18.41 19.54
N THR A 339 -6.70 17.83 19.97
CA THR A 339 -6.75 16.49 20.59
C THR A 339 -7.58 15.48 19.81
N SER A 340 -8.35 15.93 18.80
CA SER A 340 -9.29 15.09 18.04
C SER A 340 -10.32 14.37 18.92
N LEU A 341 -10.92 15.11 19.84
CA LEU A 341 -11.90 14.58 20.80
C LEU A 341 -13.29 15.15 20.56
N CYS A 342 -14.28 14.37 20.98
CA CYS A 342 -15.70 14.69 21.05
C CYS A 342 -16.17 14.47 22.48
N GLY A 343 -16.46 15.54 23.22
CA GLY A 343 -16.82 15.42 24.65
C GLY A 343 -15.78 14.65 25.47
N ASN A 344 -14.48 14.91 25.24
CA ASN A 344 -13.35 14.25 25.88
C ASN A 344 -13.18 12.75 25.54
N LYS A 345 -13.78 12.28 24.43
CA LYS A 345 -13.65 10.91 23.91
C LYS A 345 -13.10 10.91 22.49
N THR A 346 -12.24 9.95 22.16
CA THR A 346 -11.63 9.83 20.83
C THR A 346 -12.54 9.08 19.86
N GLN A 347 -13.23 8.05 20.36
CA GLN A 347 -14.03 7.11 19.58
C GLN A 347 -15.12 7.77 18.71
N PRO A 348 -15.80 8.86 19.13
CA PRO A 348 -16.79 9.48 18.27
C PRO A 348 -16.20 10.39 17.17
N CYS A 349 -14.91 10.72 17.23
CA CYS A 349 -14.28 11.63 16.27
C CYS A 349 -13.81 10.87 15.02
N HIS A 350 -14.49 11.09 13.90
CA HIS A 350 -14.14 10.44 12.63
C HIS A 350 -13.98 11.44 11.49
N GLY A 351 -12.98 11.17 10.64
CA GLY A 351 -12.79 11.84 9.36
C GLY A 351 -13.88 11.43 8.37
N ARG A 352 -14.38 12.40 7.60
CA ARG A 352 -15.43 12.19 6.60
C ARG A 352 -14.90 12.25 5.17
N GLY A 353 -15.05 11.16 4.43
CA GLY A 353 -14.72 11.12 2.99
C GLY A 353 -15.70 11.89 2.10
N PRO A 354 -15.38 12.07 0.80
CA PRO A 354 -16.20 12.86 -0.14
C PRO A 354 -17.67 12.45 -0.25
N TYR A 355 -17.98 11.18 0.04
CA TYR A 355 -19.33 10.61 -0.01
C TYR A 355 -19.79 10.14 1.39
N TRP A 356 -19.37 10.84 2.44
CA TRP A 356 -19.87 10.58 3.80
C TRP A 356 -21.40 10.62 3.88
N GLY A 357 -21.96 9.84 4.81
CA GLY A 357 -23.40 9.66 4.98
C GLY A 357 -23.96 8.45 4.22
N ARG A 358 -23.18 7.86 3.30
CA ARG A 358 -23.53 6.57 2.70
C ARG A 358 -23.22 5.42 3.64
N HIS A 359 -24.12 4.45 3.71
CA HIS A 359 -23.94 3.21 4.47
C HIS A 359 -23.20 2.16 3.63
N ASP A 360 -22.05 2.54 3.06
CA ASP A 360 -21.26 1.73 2.12
C ASP A 360 -19.82 1.51 2.60
N SER A 361 -19.53 1.74 3.89
CA SER A 361 -18.20 1.59 4.50
C SER A 361 -17.09 2.40 3.79
N GLY A 362 -17.43 3.51 3.13
CA GLY A 362 -16.46 4.36 2.43
C GLY A 362 -16.18 3.91 0.99
N THR A 363 -16.96 2.97 0.44
CA THR A 363 -16.78 2.47 -0.93
C THR A 363 -16.82 3.61 -1.96
N ALA A 364 -17.82 4.50 -1.91
CA ALA A 364 -17.89 5.63 -2.84
C ALA A 364 -16.81 6.69 -2.60
N SER A 365 -16.46 6.95 -1.34
CA SER A 365 -15.35 7.84 -1.00
C SER A 365 -14.02 7.31 -1.56
N THR A 366 -13.80 6.01 -1.50
CA THR A 366 -12.61 5.32 -2.03
C THR A 366 -12.53 5.45 -3.54
N TYR A 367 -13.63 5.14 -4.23
CA TYR A 367 -13.69 5.25 -5.67
C TYR A 367 -13.41 6.68 -6.15
N GLU A 368 -14.01 7.67 -5.47
CA GLU A 368 -13.81 9.09 -5.78
C GLU A 368 -12.39 9.58 -5.53
N THR A 369 -11.80 9.23 -4.38
CA THR A 369 -10.41 9.60 -4.06
C THR A 369 -9.43 8.95 -5.05
N GLY A 370 -9.69 7.71 -5.47
CA GLY A 370 -8.94 7.06 -6.54
C GLY A 370 -9.09 7.76 -7.89
N ARG A 371 -10.33 8.13 -8.26
CA ARG A 371 -10.63 8.90 -9.48
C ARG A 371 -9.89 10.23 -9.52
N ARG A 372 -9.82 10.98 -8.42
CA ARG A 372 -9.09 12.26 -8.35
C ARG A 372 -7.60 12.09 -8.66
N GLN A 373 -6.97 11.05 -8.11
CA GLN A 373 -5.57 10.72 -8.39
C GLN A 373 -5.39 10.30 -9.85
N PHE A 374 -6.26 9.40 -10.35
CA PHE A 374 -6.26 8.97 -11.74
C PHE A 374 -6.41 10.14 -12.71
N GLU A 375 -7.39 11.03 -12.52
CA GLU A 375 -7.65 12.15 -13.42
C GLU A 375 -6.50 13.15 -13.47
N ALA A 376 -5.87 13.43 -12.33
CA ALA A 376 -4.69 14.29 -12.29
C ALA A 376 -3.53 13.67 -13.09
N ALA A 377 -3.22 12.39 -12.83
CA ALA A 377 -2.19 11.66 -13.55
C ALA A 377 -2.50 11.54 -15.05
N TYR A 378 -3.74 11.23 -15.41
CA TYR A 378 -4.20 11.07 -16.79
C TYR A 378 -4.23 12.39 -17.56
N LYS A 379 -4.51 13.51 -16.89
CA LYS A 379 -4.38 14.84 -17.48
C LYS A 379 -2.92 15.20 -17.75
N ALA A 380 -2.01 14.91 -16.82
CA ALA A 380 -0.58 15.07 -17.05
C ALA A 380 -0.12 14.17 -18.22
N TRP A 381 -0.53 12.90 -18.22
CA TRP A 381 -0.27 11.91 -19.27
C TRP A 381 -0.60 12.40 -20.68
N ASN A 382 -1.79 12.95 -20.87
CA ASN A 382 -2.26 13.44 -22.16
C ASN A 382 -1.69 14.81 -22.57
N SER A 383 -0.88 15.44 -21.72
CA SER A 383 -0.18 16.67 -22.10
C SER A 383 0.91 16.32 -23.13
N PRO A 384 1.07 17.10 -24.21
CA PRO A 384 2.02 16.78 -25.28
C PRO A 384 3.43 16.54 -24.72
N SER A 385 4.11 15.48 -25.16
CA SER A 385 5.45 15.14 -24.66
C SER A 385 6.49 16.23 -24.91
N SER A 386 6.28 17.08 -25.92
CA SER A 386 7.10 18.25 -26.25
C SER A 386 6.71 19.52 -25.47
N SER A 387 5.72 19.45 -24.58
CA SER A 387 5.32 20.58 -23.74
C SER A 387 6.31 20.76 -22.60
N ALA A 388 6.44 21.99 -22.09
CA ALA A 388 7.24 22.30 -20.90
C ALA A 388 6.75 21.56 -19.62
N ALA A 389 5.65 20.79 -19.70
CA ALA A 389 5.11 20.00 -18.60
C ALA A 389 5.88 18.68 -18.36
N TRP A 390 6.67 18.21 -19.34
CA TRP A 390 7.50 17.01 -19.21
C TRP A 390 8.98 17.38 -19.23
N LYS A 391 9.69 17.05 -18.15
CA LYS A 391 11.14 17.17 -18.04
C LYS A 391 11.76 15.79 -18.32
N PRO A 392 12.52 15.61 -19.42
CA PRO A 392 13.26 14.37 -19.65
C PRO A 392 14.27 14.11 -18.52
N VAL A 393 14.38 12.86 -18.07
CA VAL A 393 15.41 12.46 -17.10
C VAL A 393 16.76 12.39 -17.80
N GLN A 394 17.79 13.02 -17.23
CA GLN A 394 19.09 13.18 -17.88
C GLN A 394 20.24 12.57 -17.08
N GLY A 395 21.20 12.01 -17.82
CA GLY A 395 22.46 11.47 -17.32
C GLY A 395 22.46 9.95 -17.19
N LYS A 396 23.58 9.32 -17.54
CA LYS A 396 23.65 7.87 -17.78
C LYS A 396 23.70 7.00 -16.52
N VAL A 397 23.89 7.60 -15.34
CA VAL A 397 24.09 6.87 -14.09
C VAL A 397 22.78 6.27 -13.58
N VAL A 398 22.75 4.95 -13.42
CA VAL A 398 21.68 4.21 -12.74
C VAL A 398 22.32 3.47 -11.58
N LYS A 399 21.87 3.67 -10.34
CA LYS A 399 22.48 3.00 -9.18
C LYS A 399 21.52 2.95 -8.00
N GLY A 400 21.54 1.85 -7.27
CA GLY A 400 20.89 1.70 -5.97
C GLY A 400 21.92 1.49 -4.87
N VAL A 401 21.72 2.12 -3.73
CA VAL A 401 22.50 1.87 -2.51
C VAL A 401 21.56 1.55 -1.37
N HIS A 402 21.94 0.58 -0.55
CA HIS A 402 21.20 0.17 0.64
C HIS A 402 22.15 -0.23 1.76
N HIS A 403 21.84 0.22 2.98
CA HIS A 403 22.45 -0.26 4.21
C HIS A 403 21.37 -0.65 5.21
N PHE A 404 21.68 -1.60 6.09
CA PHE A 404 20.93 -1.79 7.33
C PHE A 404 21.52 -0.88 8.40
N VAL A 405 20.69 -0.24 9.22
CA VAL A 405 21.17 0.67 10.27
C VAL A 405 20.47 0.37 11.57
N ASP A 406 21.25 0.24 12.65
CA ASP A 406 20.72 0.13 14.00
C ASP A 406 20.39 1.52 14.54
N PHE A 407 19.10 1.86 14.54
CA PHE A 407 18.58 3.10 15.08
C PHE A 407 18.28 3.04 16.58
N SER A 408 18.61 1.94 17.27
CA SER A 408 18.53 1.95 18.74
C SER A 408 19.61 2.81 19.40
N SER A 409 20.71 3.11 18.70
CA SER A 409 21.85 3.83 19.27
C SER A 409 22.66 4.64 18.24
N TYR A 410 22.02 5.17 17.19
CA TYR A 410 22.71 5.93 16.16
C TYR A 410 23.08 7.33 16.66
N ASN A 411 24.38 7.61 16.79
CA ASN A 411 24.92 8.89 17.24
C ASN A 411 25.37 9.76 16.07
N PHE A 412 25.05 11.05 16.09
CA PHE A 412 25.43 11.98 15.03
C PHE A 412 25.36 13.44 15.49
N THR A 413 26.00 14.32 14.73
CA THR A 413 26.02 15.77 15.00
C THR A 413 24.94 16.47 14.17
N LEU A 414 24.13 17.30 14.83
CA LEU A 414 23.20 18.22 14.16
C LEU A 414 23.95 19.37 13.46
N PRO A 415 23.34 20.09 12.50
CA PRO A 415 23.97 21.23 11.82
C PRO A 415 24.45 22.36 12.76
N ASN A 416 23.86 22.46 13.96
CA ASN A 416 24.26 23.43 14.99
C ASN A 416 25.47 22.97 15.84
N GLY A 417 26.03 21.78 15.58
CA GLY A 417 27.16 21.21 16.33
C GLY A 417 26.77 20.40 17.57
N THR A 418 25.48 20.27 17.88
CA THR A 418 25.02 19.44 19.00
C THR A 418 25.12 17.96 18.65
N GLU A 419 25.82 17.19 19.48
CA GLU A 419 25.81 15.72 19.44
C GLU A 419 24.47 15.18 19.97
N VAL A 420 23.81 14.36 19.18
CA VAL A 420 22.53 13.72 19.53
C VAL A 420 22.56 12.24 19.17
N ASN A 421 21.57 11.50 19.65
CA ASN A 421 21.40 10.09 19.33
C ASN A 421 19.94 9.71 19.15
N THR A 422 19.71 8.64 18.41
CA THR A 422 18.40 7.96 18.36
C THR A 422 18.20 7.06 19.58
N CYS A 423 16.97 6.61 19.77
CA CYS A 423 16.56 5.77 20.90
C CYS A 423 16.12 4.38 20.44
N PRO A 424 16.22 3.35 21.31
CA PRO A 424 15.51 2.09 21.10
C PRO A 424 14.02 2.35 20.88
N ALA A 425 13.40 1.61 19.95
CA ALA A 425 12.03 1.85 19.53
C ALA A 425 11.04 1.91 20.70
N ALA A 426 10.18 2.93 20.75
CA ALA A 426 9.10 3.00 21.74
C ALA A 426 7.87 3.77 21.21
N LEU A 427 6.69 3.35 21.68
CA LEU A 427 5.40 3.96 21.34
C LEU A 427 4.84 4.71 22.55
N GLY A 428 4.38 5.93 22.32
CA GLY A 428 3.78 6.78 23.34
C GLY A 428 2.29 6.47 23.59
N TYR A 429 1.71 7.07 24.62
CA TYR A 429 0.28 6.88 24.94
C TYR A 429 -0.67 7.22 23.78
N SER A 430 -0.38 8.28 23.02
CA SER A 430 -1.22 8.70 21.88
C SER A 430 -1.21 7.72 20.72
N PHE A 431 -0.29 6.74 20.66
CA PHE A 431 -0.37 5.64 19.69
C PHE A 431 -1.68 4.86 19.87
N ALA A 432 -2.08 4.57 21.11
CA ALA A 432 -3.30 3.82 21.36
C ALA A 432 -4.58 4.67 21.15
N ALA A 433 -4.45 5.99 20.95
CA ALA A 433 -5.57 6.87 20.63
C ALA A 433 -6.02 6.75 19.17
N GLY A 434 -5.23 6.13 18.29
CA GLY A 434 -5.51 6.12 16.85
C GLY A 434 -5.58 7.52 16.25
N THR A 435 -6.23 7.65 15.10
CA THR A 435 -6.39 8.92 14.37
C THR A 435 -7.86 9.20 14.09
N THR A 436 -8.16 10.32 13.43
CA THR A 436 -9.52 10.57 12.94
C THR A 436 -9.93 9.59 11.84
N ASP A 437 -8.98 8.94 11.14
CA ASP A 437 -9.31 7.95 10.10
C ASP A 437 -9.68 6.59 10.70
N GLY A 438 -9.25 6.33 11.93
CA GLY A 438 -9.48 5.11 12.69
C GLY A 438 -9.19 5.37 14.16
N PRO A 439 -10.17 5.83 14.94
CA PRO A 439 -9.96 6.18 16.34
C PRO A 439 -9.68 4.93 17.17
N GLY A 440 -8.76 5.07 18.11
CA GLY A 440 -8.39 4.02 19.04
C GLY A 440 -9.43 3.78 20.13
N ALA A 441 -9.20 2.76 20.94
CA ALA A 441 -10.11 2.34 22.00
C ALA A 441 -9.62 2.78 23.40
N PHE A 442 -10.39 2.45 24.45
CA PHE A 442 -9.98 2.55 25.87
C PHE A 442 -9.57 3.95 26.38
N ASP A 443 -10.16 5.01 25.82
CA ASP A 443 -10.02 6.41 26.26
C ASP A 443 -8.58 6.97 26.19
N PHE A 444 -7.71 6.40 25.36
CA PHE A 444 -6.46 7.05 24.97
C PHE A 444 -6.74 8.27 24.09
N LYS A 445 -5.97 9.34 24.27
CA LYS A 445 -6.20 10.65 23.65
C LYS A 445 -4.93 11.18 23.00
N GLN A 446 -5.08 11.86 21.86
CA GLN A 446 -3.95 12.48 21.19
C GLN A 446 -3.55 13.79 21.88
N ALA A 447 -2.25 14.12 21.84
CA ALA A 447 -1.67 15.31 22.45
C ALA A 447 -1.90 15.44 23.98
N GLN A 448 -2.18 14.32 24.66
CA GLN A 448 -2.34 14.25 26.11
C GLN A 448 -1.55 13.06 26.69
N PRO A 449 -0.20 13.09 26.57
CA PRO A 449 0.64 11.95 26.94
C PRO A 449 0.61 11.62 28.45
N ASP A 450 0.22 12.58 29.29
CA ASP A 450 0.17 12.46 30.75
C ASP A 450 -1.24 12.22 31.33
N ASP A 451 -2.28 11.98 30.51
CA ASP A 451 -3.66 11.88 31.05
C ASP A 451 -3.79 10.68 32.02
N PRO A 452 -4.04 10.92 33.32
CA PRO A 452 -4.18 9.85 34.32
C PRO A 452 -5.43 8.97 34.10
N ASN A 453 -6.36 9.38 33.24
CA ASN A 453 -7.54 8.62 32.86
C ASN A 453 -7.28 7.61 31.74
N ALA A 454 -6.11 7.66 31.07
CA ALA A 454 -5.66 6.59 30.19
C ALA A 454 -5.40 5.34 31.05
N SER A 455 -6.42 4.50 31.18
CA SER A 455 -6.64 3.45 32.17
C SER A 455 -5.39 2.99 32.97
N PRO A 456 -5.39 3.07 34.31
CA PRO A 456 -4.34 2.53 35.18
C PRO A 456 -4.01 1.05 34.93
N LEU A 457 -4.96 0.30 34.35
CA LEU A 457 -4.78 -1.09 33.93
C LEU A 457 -3.73 -1.21 32.82
N TRP A 458 -3.70 -0.31 31.84
CA TRP A 458 -2.74 -0.35 30.74
C TRP A 458 -1.33 0.00 31.19
N ARG A 459 -1.16 0.87 32.19
CA ARG A 459 0.15 1.07 32.83
C ARG A 459 0.67 -0.21 33.50
N VAL A 460 -0.22 -0.99 34.11
CA VAL A 460 0.13 -2.28 34.74
C VAL A 460 0.37 -3.39 33.70
N VAL A 461 -0.37 -3.40 32.59
CA VAL A 461 -0.20 -4.36 31.48
C VAL A 461 1.07 -4.04 30.69
N GLY A 462 1.30 -2.77 30.32
CA GLY A 462 2.54 -2.30 29.70
C GLY A 462 3.76 -2.63 30.55
N ASN A 463 3.73 -2.31 31.85
CA ASN A 463 4.83 -2.65 32.77
C ASN A 463 5.05 -4.17 32.94
N ARG A 464 4.04 -5.01 32.67
CA ARG A 464 4.18 -6.48 32.66
C ARG A 464 4.75 -7.03 31.35
N ILE A 465 4.71 -6.25 30.28
CA ILE A 465 5.20 -6.60 28.95
C ILE A 465 6.66 -6.12 28.81
N ALA A 466 6.92 -4.84 29.05
CA ALA A 466 8.24 -4.23 29.20
C ALA A 466 8.12 -2.89 29.93
N THR A 467 8.83 -2.73 31.05
CA THR A 467 8.85 -1.47 31.79
C THR A 467 10.01 -0.62 31.27
N PRO A 468 9.77 0.56 30.67
CA PRO A 468 10.84 1.39 30.14
C PRO A 468 11.77 1.82 31.28
N ASN A 469 13.08 1.63 31.06
CA ASN A 469 14.10 2.05 32.00
C ASN A 469 14.28 3.58 31.96
N ASP A 470 14.98 4.16 32.95
CA ASP A 470 15.12 5.62 33.05
C ASP A 470 15.97 6.22 31.92
N THR A 471 16.90 5.45 31.35
CA THR A 471 17.69 5.85 30.17
C THR A 471 16.79 5.99 28.94
N GLN A 472 15.89 5.03 28.72
CA GLN A 472 14.98 5.05 27.59
C GLN A 472 13.95 6.18 27.70
N LYS A 473 13.39 6.41 28.90
CA LYS A 473 12.52 7.57 29.16
C LYS A 473 13.24 8.88 28.88
N ALA A 474 14.47 9.02 29.35
CA ALA A 474 15.28 10.22 29.11
C ALA A 474 15.57 10.43 27.62
N CYS A 475 15.88 9.35 26.88
CA CYS A 475 16.14 9.41 25.44
C CYS A 475 14.90 9.87 24.65
N HIS A 476 13.73 9.33 24.98
CA HIS A 476 12.47 9.67 24.33
C HIS A 476 11.90 11.04 24.72
N ALA A 477 12.54 11.73 25.66
CA ALA A 477 12.24 13.08 26.10
C ALA A 477 10.77 13.26 26.51
N GLU A 478 9.98 14.05 25.77
CA GLU A 478 8.58 14.35 26.08
C GLU A 478 7.61 13.19 25.86
N LYS A 479 8.01 12.11 25.17
CA LYS A 479 7.14 10.96 24.96
C LYS A 479 7.01 10.15 26.25
N VAL A 480 5.80 10.10 26.79
CA VAL A 480 5.43 9.15 27.82
C VAL A 480 5.25 7.78 27.17
N ILE A 481 6.21 6.89 27.39
CA ILE A 481 6.24 5.55 26.79
C ILE A 481 5.10 4.69 27.32
N LEU A 482 4.26 4.19 26.41
CA LEU A 482 3.23 3.18 26.67
C LEU A 482 3.78 1.77 26.43
N LEU A 483 4.48 1.57 25.31
CA LEU A 483 5.08 0.29 24.92
C LEU A 483 6.56 0.48 24.60
N ASP A 484 7.40 -0.16 25.40
CA ASP A 484 8.83 -0.29 25.18
C ASP A 484 9.11 -1.47 24.24
N VAL A 485 8.93 -1.24 22.94
CA VAL A 485 8.95 -2.29 21.91
C VAL A 485 10.34 -2.58 21.34
N GLY A 486 11.30 -1.68 21.54
CA GLY A 486 12.67 -1.79 21.08
C GLY A 486 13.57 -2.57 22.04
N GLU A 487 13.25 -2.61 23.34
CA GLU A 487 13.94 -3.47 24.32
C GLU A 487 13.19 -4.81 24.56
N SER A 488 12.07 -5.04 23.84
CA SER A 488 11.24 -6.24 23.97
C SER A 488 11.60 -7.33 22.96
N GLU A 489 12.23 -8.41 23.43
CA GLU A 489 12.65 -9.56 22.59
C GLU A 489 11.83 -10.85 22.82
N SER A 490 10.87 -10.86 23.74
CA SER A 490 10.10 -12.07 24.10
C SER A 490 8.63 -11.95 23.72
N PRO A 491 8.02 -12.95 23.05
CA PRO A 491 8.60 -14.22 22.58
C PRO A 491 9.58 -14.10 21.40
N TYR A 492 9.58 -12.98 20.70
CA TYR A 492 10.55 -12.51 19.70
C TYR A 492 10.40 -10.99 19.57
N MET A 493 11.24 -10.33 18.77
CA MET A 493 11.27 -8.87 18.63
C MET A 493 9.90 -8.26 18.31
N TRP A 494 9.52 -7.22 19.07
CA TRP A 494 8.22 -6.55 18.92
C TRP A 494 8.20 -5.51 17.81
N SER A 495 9.34 -4.88 17.54
CA SER A 495 9.50 -3.83 16.53
C SER A 495 10.92 -3.82 15.97
N PRO A 496 11.17 -3.18 14.81
CA PRO A 496 12.53 -3.04 14.27
C PRO A 496 13.35 -1.99 15.03
N ASN A 497 14.54 -2.36 15.48
CA ASN A 497 15.63 -1.40 15.73
C ASN A 497 16.57 -1.27 14.53
N ILE A 498 16.69 -2.35 13.73
CA ILE A 498 17.48 -2.37 12.50
C ILE A 498 16.54 -2.01 11.35
N VAL A 499 16.82 -0.88 10.69
CA VAL A 499 16.02 -0.32 9.60
C VAL A 499 16.76 -0.35 8.27
N ASP A 500 16.00 -0.46 7.19
CA ASP A 500 16.52 -0.33 5.82
C ASP A 500 16.67 1.14 5.44
N MET A 501 17.89 1.54 5.08
CA MET A 501 18.18 2.84 4.49
C MET A 501 18.55 2.62 3.02
N GLN A 502 17.69 3.07 2.10
CA GLN A 502 17.90 2.88 0.66
C GLN A 502 17.61 4.14 -0.14
N LEU A 503 18.48 4.40 -1.11
CA LEU A 503 18.38 5.51 -2.05
C LEU A 503 18.67 5.00 -3.46
N LEU A 504 17.79 5.31 -4.40
CA LEU A 504 17.94 4.93 -5.82
C LEU A 504 18.18 6.18 -6.65
N ARG A 505 19.00 6.07 -7.69
CA ARG A 505 19.31 7.15 -8.63
C ARG A 505 19.18 6.66 -10.07
N VAL A 506 18.49 7.44 -10.90
CA VAL A 506 18.54 7.35 -12.36
C VAL A 506 18.74 8.76 -12.91
N GLY A 507 19.88 9.01 -13.54
CA GLY A 507 20.22 10.32 -14.04
C GLY A 507 20.18 11.39 -12.94
N ASP A 508 19.30 12.37 -13.11
CA ASP A 508 19.03 13.48 -12.19
C ASP A 508 17.79 13.26 -11.30
N LEU A 509 17.24 12.03 -11.26
CA LEU A 509 16.16 11.63 -10.38
C LEU A 509 16.68 10.75 -9.23
N TYR A 510 16.32 11.12 -8.00
CA TYR A 510 16.60 10.37 -6.79
C TYR A 510 15.29 9.91 -6.12
N MET A 511 15.25 8.66 -5.67
CA MET A 511 14.09 8.06 -5.01
C MET A 511 14.48 7.56 -3.61
N ILE A 512 13.93 8.20 -2.58
CA ILE A 512 14.09 7.77 -1.18
C ILE A 512 13.08 6.65 -0.92
N ALA A 513 13.57 5.47 -0.53
CA ALA A 513 12.72 4.40 -0.02
C ALA A 513 12.60 4.55 1.51
N SER A 514 11.53 5.22 1.96
CA SER A 514 11.31 5.56 3.37
C SER A 514 10.77 4.35 4.15
N PRO A 515 11.45 3.87 5.20
CA PRO A 515 10.95 2.75 6.01
C PRO A 515 9.74 3.12 6.89
N GLY A 516 9.50 4.41 7.12
CA GLY A 516 8.36 4.89 7.87
C GLY A 516 7.42 5.79 7.07
N GLU A 517 6.33 6.13 7.73
CA GLU A 517 5.33 7.11 7.33
C GLU A 517 5.82 8.52 7.72
N ALA A 518 6.60 9.13 6.84
CA ALA A 518 7.04 10.52 7.04
C ALA A 518 5.84 11.48 6.99
N THR A 519 5.73 12.36 7.97
CA THR A 519 4.77 13.47 7.94
C THR A 519 5.10 14.44 6.81
N THR A 520 4.19 15.37 6.53
CA THR A 520 4.33 16.34 5.45
C THR A 520 5.64 17.11 5.56
N MET A 521 5.91 17.74 6.71
CA MET A 521 7.14 18.52 6.85
C MET A 521 8.39 17.64 6.96
N ALA A 522 8.29 16.46 7.55
CA ALA A 522 9.40 15.51 7.59
C ALA A 522 9.84 15.08 6.17
N GLY A 523 8.88 14.78 5.30
CA GLY A 523 9.14 14.44 3.90
C GLY A 523 9.74 15.60 3.11
N ARG A 524 9.24 16.83 3.30
CA ARG A 524 9.78 18.04 2.68
C ARG A 524 11.24 18.27 3.07
N ARG A 525 11.56 18.22 4.37
CA ARG A 525 12.93 18.38 4.88
C ARG A 525 13.87 17.31 4.32
N TRP A 526 13.43 16.05 4.28
CA TRP A 526 14.26 14.95 3.79
C TRP A 526 14.54 15.07 2.29
N ARG A 527 13.51 15.36 1.47
CA ARG A 527 13.70 15.58 0.03
C ARG A 527 14.59 16.79 -0.26
N GLU A 528 14.38 17.91 0.42
CA GLU A 528 15.19 19.12 0.24
C GLU A 528 16.66 18.86 0.60
N ALA A 529 16.92 18.19 1.73
CA ALA A 529 18.27 17.85 2.14
C ALA A 529 19.00 16.96 1.11
N VAL A 530 18.30 15.94 0.59
CA VAL A 530 18.83 15.07 -0.48
C VAL A 530 19.06 15.86 -1.77
N GLN A 531 18.13 16.73 -2.16
CA GLN A 531 18.25 17.55 -3.36
C GLN A 531 19.47 18.46 -3.31
N GLU A 532 19.66 19.18 -2.21
CA GLU A 532 20.79 20.11 -2.03
C GLU A 532 22.12 19.37 -1.98
N SER A 533 22.19 18.25 -1.25
CA SER A 533 23.41 17.45 -1.15
C SER A 533 23.78 16.79 -2.49
N ALA A 534 22.80 16.23 -3.20
CA ALA A 534 23.00 15.67 -4.53
C ALA A 534 23.42 16.76 -5.53
N PHE A 535 22.78 17.94 -5.50
CA PHE A 535 23.14 19.06 -6.37
C PHE A 535 24.59 19.52 -6.14
N ALA A 536 25.01 19.65 -4.88
CA ALA A 536 26.39 20.00 -4.54
C ALA A 536 27.39 18.94 -5.00
N ALA A 537 27.09 17.65 -4.78
CA ALA A 537 27.94 16.55 -5.20
C ALA A 537 28.09 16.50 -6.73
N LEU A 538 27.00 16.60 -7.48
CA LEU A 538 27.01 16.59 -8.94
C LEU A 538 27.72 17.82 -9.53
N SER A 539 27.59 18.99 -8.89
CA SER A 539 28.27 20.22 -9.33
C SER A 539 29.79 20.17 -9.17
N SER A 540 30.30 19.26 -8.33
CA SER A 540 31.73 19.10 -8.06
C SER A 540 32.45 18.15 -9.03
N LEU A 541 31.72 17.41 -9.86
CA LEU A 541 32.29 16.45 -10.79
C LEU A 541 32.98 17.15 -12.00
N PRO A 542 34.07 16.58 -12.55
CA PRO A 542 34.72 17.07 -13.77
C PRO A 542 33.77 17.12 -14.97
N GLU A 543 34.06 17.97 -15.96
CA GLU A 543 33.37 17.92 -17.26
C GLU A 543 33.86 16.72 -18.05
N ASP A 544 33.20 15.57 -17.90
CA ASP A 544 33.42 14.42 -18.78
C ASP A 544 32.25 14.26 -19.74
N GLU A 545 32.56 14.15 -21.04
CA GLU A 545 31.60 13.85 -22.11
C GLU A 545 30.80 12.57 -21.84
N GLU A 546 31.36 11.62 -21.07
CA GLU A 546 30.72 10.37 -20.65
C GLU A 546 29.58 10.54 -19.63
N THR A 547 29.53 11.64 -18.86
CA THR A 547 28.54 11.79 -17.78
C THR A 547 27.23 12.43 -18.22
N SER A 548 27.22 13.20 -19.32
CA SER A 548 26.03 13.83 -19.93
C SER A 548 25.02 14.40 -18.90
N GLN A 549 25.49 14.93 -17.78
CA GLN A 549 24.66 15.54 -16.73
C GLN A 549 24.60 17.06 -16.98
N PRO A 550 23.42 17.67 -17.18
CA PRO A 550 23.32 19.11 -17.38
C PRO A 550 23.74 19.86 -16.10
N LYS A 551 24.91 20.50 -16.14
CA LYS A 551 25.39 21.37 -15.04
C LYS A 551 24.37 22.46 -14.71
N GLY A 552 24.16 22.70 -13.42
CA GLY A 552 23.34 23.82 -12.92
C GLY A 552 21.84 23.54 -12.76
N THR A 553 21.37 22.32 -13.02
CA THR A 553 19.96 21.93 -12.76
C THR A 553 19.86 21.15 -11.45
N LYS A 554 18.92 21.52 -10.57
CA LYS A 554 18.66 20.74 -9.35
C LYS A 554 18.04 19.38 -9.71
N PRO A 555 18.49 18.28 -9.08
CA PRO A 555 17.90 16.97 -9.30
C PRO A 555 16.48 16.92 -8.76
N THR A 556 15.63 16.07 -9.35
CA THR A 556 14.32 15.78 -8.79
C THR A 556 14.47 14.73 -7.69
N VAL A 557 13.81 14.93 -6.55
CA VAL A 557 13.81 13.97 -5.45
C VAL A 557 12.38 13.60 -5.13
N VAL A 558 12.08 12.30 -5.15
CA VAL A 558 10.82 11.74 -4.67
C VAL A 558 11.07 10.90 -3.42
N LEU A 559 10.05 10.79 -2.58
CA LEU A 559 10.06 9.90 -1.42
C LEU A 559 8.89 8.95 -1.58
N GLY A 560 9.13 7.66 -1.40
CA GLY A 560 8.09 6.64 -1.36
C GLY A 560 8.23 5.74 -0.14
N GLY A 561 7.13 5.52 0.56
CA GLY A 561 7.09 4.67 1.75
C GLY A 561 5.68 4.58 2.33
N PRO A 562 5.41 3.64 3.25
CA PRO A 562 6.42 2.85 3.96
C PRO A 562 7.01 1.70 3.13
N ALA A 563 8.34 1.57 3.17
CA ALA A 563 9.11 0.69 2.30
C ALA A 563 10.07 -0.22 3.07
N ASN A 564 10.35 -1.41 2.54
CA ASN A 564 11.36 -2.36 3.02
C ASN A 564 11.18 -2.88 4.46
N THR A 565 11.27 -2.04 5.49
CA THR A 565 10.99 -2.36 6.89
C THR A 565 9.94 -1.37 7.39
N TYR A 566 8.81 -1.84 7.91
CA TYR A 566 7.79 -0.96 8.47
C TYR A 566 8.21 -0.43 9.85
N ALA A 567 8.64 0.83 9.89
CA ALA A 567 9.15 1.51 11.08
C ALA A 567 8.19 2.57 11.66
N HIS A 568 6.87 2.38 11.50
CA HIS A 568 5.83 3.33 11.92
C HIS A 568 6.05 4.74 11.36
N TYR A 569 6.00 5.79 12.18
CA TYR A 569 5.96 7.19 11.73
C TYR A 569 7.31 7.89 11.83
N ILE A 570 7.46 8.97 11.03
CA ILE A 570 8.62 9.86 11.10
C ILE A 570 8.09 11.30 11.14
N ALA A 571 8.01 11.86 12.34
CA ALA A 571 7.64 13.26 12.57
C ALA A 571 8.88 14.18 12.63
N THR A 572 8.69 15.48 12.40
CA THR A 572 9.73 16.48 12.72
C THR A 572 9.95 16.55 14.24
N ARG A 573 11.07 17.13 14.69
CA ARG A 573 11.32 17.39 16.12
C ARG A 573 10.18 18.19 16.74
N GLU A 574 9.66 19.16 15.99
CA GLU A 574 8.60 20.07 16.41
C GLU A 574 7.25 19.35 16.52
N GLU A 575 6.87 18.56 15.50
CA GLU A 575 5.65 17.73 15.52
C GLU A 575 5.71 16.65 16.60
N TYR A 576 6.88 16.02 16.80
CA TYR A 576 7.13 15.06 17.87
C TYR A 576 6.80 15.65 19.24
N SER A 577 7.11 16.93 19.47
CA SER A 577 6.86 17.60 20.75
C SER A 577 5.40 17.75 21.13
N ILE A 578 4.49 17.65 20.14
CA ILE A 578 3.05 17.73 20.38
C ILE A 578 2.48 16.39 20.83
N GLN A 579 3.15 15.26 20.51
CA GLN A 579 2.69 13.92 20.87
C GLN A 579 1.24 13.63 20.46
N ARG A 580 0.85 14.05 19.25
CA ARG A 580 -0.27 13.43 18.52
C ARG A 580 0.11 12.00 18.07
N TYR A 581 -0.80 11.31 17.38
CA TYR A 581 -0.59 9.92 16.99
C TYR A 581 0.75 9.70 16.26
N GLU A 582 1.09 10.54 15.29
CA GLU A 582 2.31 10.41 14.49
C GLU A 582 3.58 10.64 15.34
N GLY A 583 3.57 11.65 16.22
CA GLY A 583 4.69 11.93 17.14
C GLY A 583 4.88 10.83 18.20
N ALA A 584 3.79 10.28 18.73
CA ALA A 584 3.85 9.15 19.66
C ALA A 584 4.28 7.85 18.98
N SER A 585 4.05 7.73 17.68
CA SER A 585 4.40 6.57 16.86
C SER A 585 5.75 6.71 16.13
N THR A 586 6.48 7.81 16.38
CA THR A 586 7.84 8.00 15.89
C THR A 586 8.81 7.18 16.74
N LEU A 587 9.20 6.00 16.27
CA LEU A 587 9.82 4.95 17.10
C LEU A 587 11.13 5.37 17.75
N TYR A 588 12.00 6.11 17.06
CA TYR A 588 13.40 6.28 17.48
C TYR A 588 13.67 7.58 18.24
N GLY A 589 12.62 8.16 18.83
CA GLY A 589 12.70 9.36 19.65
C GLY A 589 12.68 10.69 18.86
N PRO A 590 12.98 11.82 19.52
CA PRO A 590 12.80 13.17 18.97
C PRO A 590 13.70 13.49 17.77
N HIS A 591 14.79 12.75 17.59
CA HIS A 591 15.79 12.98 16.53
C HIS A 591 15.69 11.96 15.39
N ALA A 592 14.59 11.20 15.30
CA ALA A 592 14.43 10.17 14.28
C ALA A 592 14.58 10.73 12.84
N LEU A 593 13.87 11.81 12.50
CA LEU A 593 13.98 12.45 11.18
C LEU A 593 15.42 12.93 10.91
N ASP A 594 16.04 13.57 11.88
CA ASP A 594 17.40 14.09 11.75
C ASP A 594 18.40 12.94 11.47
N ALA A 595 18.20 11.78 12.09
CA ALA A 595 19.00 10.58 11.85
C ALA A 595 18.81 10.03 10.43
N TYR A 596 17.56 9.94 9.95
CA TYR A 596 17.26 9.53 8.57
C TYR A 596 17.95 10.44 7.55
N ILE A 597 17.86 11.76 7.74
CA ILE A 597 18.51 12.75 6.88
C ILE A 597 20.02 12.60 6.96
N ASN A 598 20.58 12.69 8.17
CA ASN A 598 22.03 12.61 8.39
C ASN A 598 22.64 11.36 7.75
N TYR A 599 22.07 10.19 8.00
CA TYR A 599 22.58 8.93 7.45
C TYR A 599 22.52 8.93 5.92
N THR A 600 21.43 9.44 5.33
CA THR A 600 21.28 9.54 3.87
C THR A 600 22.39 10.42 3.27
N LEU A 601 22.63 11.59 3.84
CA LEU A 601 23.62 12.54 3.33
C LEU A 601 25.06 12.05 3.54
N THR A 602 25.33 11.43 4.68
CA THR A 602 26.70 11.00 5.05
C THR A 602 27.13 9.74 4.31
N TYR A 603 26.24 8.77 4.10
CA TYR A 603 26.63 7.44 3.61
C TYR A 603 26.03 7.07 2.25
N LEU A 604 24.80 7.48 1.94
CA LEU A 604 24.13 7.04 0.72
C LEU A 604 24.45 7.94 -0.47
N ILE A 605 24.42 9.27 -0.31
CA ILE A 605 24.70 10.21 -1.40
C ILE A 605 26.09 10.02 -1.99
N PRO A 606 27.19 9.97 -1.20
CA PRO A 606 28.53 9.79 -1.76
C PRO A 606 28.65 8.52 -2.61
N SER A 607 28.05 7.42 -2.14
CA SER A 607 28.05 6.11 -2.82
C SER A 607 27.37 6.13 -4.20
N LEU A 608 26.45 7.07 -4.42
CA LEU A 608 25.73 7.26 -5.70
C LEU A 608 26.40 8.29 -6.63
N THR A 609 27.42 9.00 -6.15
CA THR A 609 28.11 10.06 -6.90
C THR A 609 29.58 9.75 -7.21
N GLU A 610 30.18 8.75 -6.55
CA GLU A 610 31.56 8.31 -6.83
C GLU A 610 31.66 7.58 -8.18
N HIS A 611 32.62 8.02 -9.03
CA HIS A 611 33.02 7.33 -10.26
C HIS A 611 33.84 6.08 -9.93
N GLU A 612 33.42 4.91 -10.43
CA GLU A 612 34.10 3.64 -10.17
C GLU A 612 35.57 3.61 -10.63
N GLU A 613 35.96 4.45 -11.59
CA GLU A 613 37.31 4.44 -12.17
C GLU A 613 38.43 4.70 -11.15
N GLU A 614 38.15 5.44 -10.08
CA GLU A 614 39.17 5.78 -9.07
C GLU A 614 39.29 4.72 -7.97
N SER A 615 38.27 3.86 -7.81
CA SER A 615 38.27 2.75 -6.84
C SER A 615 39.20 1.59 -7.24
N ASN A 616 39.53 1.47 -8.54
CA ASN A 616 40.43 0.45 -9.08
C ASN A 616 41.93 0.77 -8.90
N LYS A 617 42.31 1.98 -8.43
CA LYS A 617 43.72 2.35 -8.24
C LYS A 617 44.29 2.11 -6.84
N THR A 618 43.46 1.84 -5.83
CA THR A 618 43.91 1.69 -4.43
C THR A 618 43.37 0.49 -3.68
N ARG A 619 42.52 -0.36 -4.29
CA ARG A 619 42.16 -1.66 -3.71
C ARG A 619 42.76 -2.79 -4.55
N PRO A 620 43.57 -3.70 -3.96
CA PRO A 620 44.11 -4.82 -4.72
C PRO A 620 42.95 -5.73 -5.15
N PHE A 621 42.71 -5.74 -6.46
CA PHE A 621 41.73 -6.57 -7.16
C PHE A 621 42.18 -8.04 -7.10
N SER A 622 41.39 -8.90 -6.47
CA SER A 622 41.52 -10.35 -6.63
C SER A 622 40.45 -10.82 -7.60
N SER A 623 40.90 -11.20 -8.79
CA SER A 623 40.12 -11.86 -9.83
C SER A 623 39.74 -13.28 -9.41
N SER A 624 38.56 -13.46 -8.82
CA SER A 624 37.79 -14.72 -8.88
C SER A 624 36.46 -14.54 -8.14
N SER A 625 35.35 -14.72 -8.87
CA SER A 625 34.15 -15.47 -8.47
C SER A 625 33.98 -15.78 -6.98
N SER A 626 33.67 -14.77 -6.18
CA SER A 626 33.01 -14.87 -4.86
C SER A 626 32.91 -13.45 -4.32
N ILE A 627 31.68 -12.95 -4.18
CA ILE A 627 31.39 -11.72 -3.46
C ILE A 627 31.87 -11.93 -2.02
N SER A 628 33.08 -11.47 -1.70
CA SER A 628 33.45 -11.24 -0.30
C SER A 628 32.64 -10.03 0.15
N PRO A 629 31.88 -10.12 1.27
CA PRO A 629 30.97 -9.06 1.65
C PRO A 629 31.76 -7.76 1.88
N PRO A 630 31.22 -6.59 1.44
CA PRO A 630 31.73 -5.30 1.88
C PRO A 630 31.84 -5.32 3.41
N ASN A 631 32.88 -4.70 3.94
CA ASN A 631 33.15 -4.60 5.37
C ASN A 631 31.83 -4.45 6.15
N THR A 632 31.51 -5.38 7.06
CA THR A 632 30.24 -5.39 7.81
C THR A 632 29.99 -4.09 8.58
N ALA A 633 31.03 -3.29 8.82
CA ALA A 633 30.94 -1.95 9.36
C ALA A 633 30.19 -0.93 8.48
N ILE A 634 30.13 -1.12 7.15
CA ILE A 634 29.47 -0.20 6.20
C ILE A 634 28.04 -0.64 5.90
N LEU A 635 27.79 -1.95 5.80
CA LEU A 635 26.45 -2.49 5.50
C LEU A 635 25.52 -2.59 6.72
N GLY A 636 26.09 -2.47 7.93
CA GLY A 636 25.39 -2.59 9.20
C GLY A 636 24.88 -3.99 9.54
N PRO A 637 24.19 -4.15 10.69
CA PRO A 637 23.74 -5.46 11.17
C PRO A 637 22.56 -5.98 10.33
N GLN A 638 22.49 -7.29 10.12
CA GLN A 638 21.33 -7.90 9.46
C GLN A 638 20.12 -7.92 10.39
N PRO A 639 18.92 -7.52 9.93
CA PRO A 639 17.71 -7.60 10.74
C PRO A 639 17.29 -9.06 10.94
N PRO A 640 16.66 -9.40 12.07
CA PRO A 640 16.13 -10.73 12.28
C PRO A 640 14.89 -10.97 11.41
N VAL A 641 14.87 -12.09 10.68
CA VAL A 641 13.69 -12.53 9.92
C VAL A 641 12.94 -13.58 10.73
N GLN A 642 11.73 -13.24 11.18
CA GLN A 642 10.97 -13.99 12.17
C GLN A 642 9.90 -14.91 11.58
N MET A 643 9.81 -15.04 10.25
CA MET A 643 8.77 -15.85 9.57
C MET A 643 8.67 -17.32 10.07
N ASN A 644 9.80 -17.92 10.47
CA ASN A 644 9.84 -19.30 11.01
C ASN A 644 9.71 -19.38 12.53
N ASN A 645 9.88 -18.24 13.23
CA ASN A 645 9.76 -18.15 14.68
C ASN A 645 8.39 -17.62 15.13
N SER A 646 7.68 -16.92 14.23
CA SER A 646 6.42 -16.26 14.52
C SER A 646 5.34 -17.24 14.94
N TRP A 647 4.54 -16.81 15.92
CA TRP A 647 3.41 -17.60 16.39
C TRP A 647 2.20 -17.37 15.49
N SER A 648 1.30 -18.36 15.44
CA SER A 648 0.04 -18.26 14.73
C SER A 648 -1.08 -18.88 15.55
N PHE A 649 -2.10 -18.08 15.85
CA PHE A 649 -3.36 -18.48 16.49
C PHE A 649 -4.54 -18.39 15.53
N ILE A 650 -4.25 -18.23 14.25
CA ILE A 650 -5.23 -18.20 13.18
C ILE A 650 -5.73 -19.62 12.95
N ALA A 651 -7.04 -19.84 13.12
CA ALA A 651 -7.63 -21.15 12.92
C ALA A 651 -7.41 -21.63 11.46
N PRO A 652 -6.93 -22.87 11.24
CA PRO A 652 -6.85 -23.42 9.90
C PRO A 652 -8.24 -23.76 9.37
N VAL A 653 -8.39 -23.83 8.04
CA VAL A 653 -9.58 -24.47 7.45
C VAL A 653 -9.51 -25.97 7.72
N ILE A 654 -10.42 -26.49 8.54
CA ILE A 654 -10.45 -27.91 8.91
C ILE A 654 -11.16 -28.73 7.83
N VAL A 655 -12.40 -28.37 7.53
CA VAL A 655 -13.27 -29.05 6.58
C VAL A 655 -14.38 -28.11 6.12
N ASP A 656 -14.79 -28.23 4.86
CA ASP A 656 -16.00 -27.64 4.34
C ASP A 656 -17.05 -28.74 4.11
N ARG A 657 -18.32 -28.41 4.38
CA ARG A 657 -19.45 -29.29 4.05
C ARG A 657 -20.53 -28.49 3.33
N ALA A 658 -21.12 -29.12 2.32
CA ALA A 658 -22.40 -28.67 1.78
C ALA A 658 -23.54 -29.05 2.76
N PRO A 659 -24.63 -28.26 2.84
CA PRO A 659 -25.83 -28.64 3.57
C PRO A 659 -26.39 -30.00 3.12
N LEU A 660 -27.16 -30.66 3.99
CA LEU A 660 -27.74 -31.97 3.69
C LEU A 660 -28.56 -31.93 2.39
N PHE A 661 -28.31 -32.90 1.49
CA PHE A 661 -28.93 -33.00 0.16
C PHE A 661 -28.61 -31.84 -0.81
N LYS A 662 -27.55 -31.06 -0.56
CA LYS A 662 -27.02 -30.05 -1.48
C LYS A 662 -25.57 -30.37 -1.84
N SER A 663 -25.10 -29.80 -2.95
CA SER A 663 -23.69 -29.81 -3.36
C SER A 663 -23.09 -28.41 -3.21
N PHE A 664 -21.76 -28.34 -3.17
CA PHE A 664 -21.06 -27.07 -3.38
C PHE A 664 -21.43 -26.48 -4.75
N GLY A 665 -21.51 -25.14 -4.83
CA GLY A 665 -21.92 -24.42 -6.03
C GLY A 665 -23.43 -24.43 -6.30
N ALA A 666 -24.23 -25.17 -5.53
CA ALA A 666 -25.69 -25.16 -5.69
C ALA A 666 -26.28 -23.79 -5.33
N VAL A 667 -27.15 -23.26 -6.19
CA VAL A 667 -27.87 -22.00 -5.96
C VAL A 667 -28.81 -22.15 -4.76
N LYS A 668 -28.69 -21.22 -3.80
CA LYS A 668 -29.57 -21.06 -2.64
C LYS A 668 -30.62 -19.97 -2.88
N GLN A 669 -30.18 -18.86 -3.46
CA GLN A 669 -31.02 -17.76 -3.91
C GLN A 669 -30.57 -17.39 -5.32
N ASP A 670 -31.50 -17.45 -6.26
CA ASP A 670 -31.21 -17.19 -7.66
C ASP A 670 -31.49 -15.72 -8.04
N VAL A 671 -30.99 -15.32 -9.21
CA VAL A 671 -31.28 -14.03 -9.82
C VAL A 671 -32.74 -13.93 -10.27
N ALA A 672 -33.26 -12.71 -10.39
CA ALA A 672 -34.51 -12.45 -11.11
C ALA A 672 -34.28 -12.58 -12.62
N ALA A 673 -35.34 -12.84 -13.39
CA ALA A 673 -35.22 -13.00 -14.84
C ALA A 673 -34.92 -11.69 -15.60
N ARG A 674 -35.19 -10.52 -14.98
CA ARG A 674 -35.11 -9.21 -15.63
C ARG A 674 -34.65 -8.14 -14.65
N TYR A 675 -33.81 -7.24 -15.15
CA TYR A 675 -33.26 -6.10 -14.43
C TYR A 675 -33.19 -4.88 -15.35
N LYS A 676 -33.00 -3.71 -14.76
CA LYS A 676 -32.68 -2.46 -15.46
C LYS A 676 -31.24 -2.04 -15.16
N PRO A 677 -30.60 -1.28 -16.06
CA PRO A 677 -29.35 -0.60 -15.72
C PRO A 677 -29.51 0.20 -14.42
N GLY A 678 -28.54 0.07 -13.50
CA GLY A 678 -28.58 0.63 -12.15
C GLY A 678 -28.89 -0.40 -11.05
N ASP A 679 -29.61 -1.49 -11.38
CA ASP A 679 -29.95 -2.53 -10.41
C ASP A 679 -28.70 -3.26 -9.87
N THR A 680 -28.78 -3.75 -8.63
CA THR A 680 -27.84 -4.72 -8.08
C THR A 680 -28.36 -6.13 -8.31
N ILE A 681 -27.59 -6.94 -9.03
CA ILE A 681 -27.95 -8.31 -9.41
C ILE A 681 -27.16 -9.28 -8.55
N SER A 682 -27.84 -10.10 -7.76
CA SER A 682 -27.17 -10.99 -6.82
C SER A 682 -27.69 -12.43 -6.88
N ALA A 683 -26.78 -13.38 -6.71
CA ALA A 683 -27.08 -14.80 -6.47
C ALA A 683 -26.27 -15.32 -5.28
N THR A 684 -26.88 -16.21 -4.51
CA THR A 684 -26.25 -16.85 -3.35
C THR A 684 -26.09 -18.34 -3.59
N PHE A 685 -24.90 -18.86 -3.36
CA PHE A 685 -24.51 -20.25 -3.60
C PHE A 685 -24.11 -20.96 -2.29
N VAL A 686 -24.22 -22.28 -2.28
CA VAL A 686 -23.53 -23.11 -1.27
C VAL A 686 -22.03 -22.96 -1.50
N GLY A 687 -21.33 -22.40 -0.51
CA GLY A 687 -19.93 -22.02 -0.61
C GLY A 687 -19.01 -22.91 0.22
N ALA A 688 -17.71 -22.79 -0.06
CA ALA A 688 -16.61 -23.29 0.77
C ALA A 688 -15.70 -22.12 1.17
N ASN A 689 -14.77 -22.35 2.11
CA ASN A 689 -13.85 -21.30 2.56
C ASN A 689 -12.86 -20.88 1.44
N PRO A 690 -12.83 -19.60 1.01
CA PRO A 690 -11.88 -19.07 0.03
C PRO A 690 -10.39 -19.25 0.41
N ARG A 691 -10.07 -19.52 1.68
CA ARG A 691 -8.71 -19.83 2.11
C ARG A 691 -8.16 -21.16 1.60
N ASN A 692 -9.00 -22.01 1.02
CA ASN A 692 -8.55 -23.26 0.42
C ASN A 692 -7.74 -23.05 -0.88
N ASN A 693 -8.06 -21.98 -1.62
CA ASN A 693 -7.37 -21.57 -2.83
C ASN A 693 -7.56 -20.06 -3.01
N LEU A 694 -6.45 -19.31 -3.02
CA LEU A 694 -6.47 -17.86 -3.18
C LEU A 694 -6.84 -17.42 -4.62
N ARG A 695 -6.81 -18.37 -5.57
CA ARG A 695 -7.14 -18.16 -6.98
C ARG A 695 -6.36 -16.97 -7.56
N LEU A 696 -5.05 -16.92 -7.28
CA LEU A 696 -4.14 -15.87 -7.78
C LEU A 696 -4.10 -15.92 -9.32
N ASP A 697 -4.20 -14.76 -9.97
CA ASP A 697 -4.37 -14.58 -11.42
C ASP A 697 -5.64 -15.25 -12.02
N GLU A 698 -6.42 -15.96 -11.21
CA GLU A 698 -7.75 -16.51 -11.52
C GLU A 698 -8.86 -15.60 -10.94
N THR A 699 -10.08 -16.11 -10.81
CA THR A 699 -11.22 -15.35 -10.28
C THR A 699 -12.13 -16.20 -9.39
N PHE A 700 -12.73 -15.61 -8.36
CA PHE A 700 -13.78 -16.22 -7.54
C PHE A 700 -15.18 -16.05 -8.17
N ALA A 701 -15.39 -14.99 -8.94
CA ALA A 701 -16.70 -14.58 -9.43
C ALA A 701 -16.57 -13.98 -10.82
N ALA A 702 -17.51 -14.33 -11.70
CA ALA A 702 -17.59 -13.77 -13.05
C ALA A 702 -19.04 -13.42 -13.44
N VAL A 703 -19.18 -12.39 -14.26
CA VAL A 703 -20.40 -12.10 -15.01
C VAL A 703 -20.15 -12.54 -16.45
N GLU A 704 -21.02 -13.38 -16.99
CA GLU A 704 -20.94 -13.82 -18.38
C GLU A 704 -22.09 -13.23 -19.19
N LYS A 705 -21.80 -12.72 -20.39
CA LYS A 705 -22.80 -12.25 -21.37
C LYS A 705 -22.93 -13.30 -22.48
N PHE A 706 -24.15 -13.53 -22.94
CA PHE A 706 -24.40 -14.40 -24.09
C PHE A 706 -24.26 -13.60 -25.40
N ASP A 707 -23.38 -14.06 -26.28
CA ASP A 707 -23.12 -13.46 -27.58
C ASP A 707 -24.01 -14.12 -28.65
N TYR A 708 -25.11 -13.44 -29.00
CA TYR A 708 -26.06 -13.90 -30.01
C TYR A 708 -25.56 -13.76 -31.45
N GLU A 709 -24.59 -12.88 -31.71
CA GLU A 709 -24.26 -12.43 -33.07
C GLU A 709 -23.04 -13.12 -33.64
N ARG A 710 -22.03 -13.42 -32.81
CA ARG A 710 -20.73 -13.90 -33.29
C ARG A 710 -20.43 -15.34 -32.88
N THR A 711 -20.62 -15.71 -31.61
CA THR A 711 -20.14 -17.01 -31.10
C THR A 711 -21.22 -17.99 -30.64
N LEU A 712 -22.45 -17.53 -30.38
CA LEU A 712 -23.52 -18.33 -29.75
C LEU A 712 -23.06 -18.98 -28.43
N ALA A 713 -22.20 -18.28 -27.70
CA ALA A 713 -21.57 -18.75 -26.48
C ALA A 713 -21.56 -17.67 -25.38
N TRP A 714 -21.37 -18.13 -24.15
CA TRP A 714 -21.13 -17.27 -23.00
C TRP A 714 -19.68 -16.79 -22.99
N HIS A 715 -19.47 -15.50 -22.76
CA HIS A 715 -18.15 -14.92 -22.56
C HIS A 715 -18.13 -14.08 -21.28
N GLU A 716 -17.02 -14.15 -20.55
CA GLU A 716 -16.79 -13.31 -19.38
C GLU A 716 -16.73 -11.84 -19.80
N VAL A 717 -17.48 -11.00 -19.09
CA VAL A 717 -17.49 -9.53 -19.29
C VAL A 717 -17.09 -8.78 -18.02
N ARG A 718 -17.20 -9.42 -16.85
CA ARG A 718 -16.68 -8.92 -15.57
C ARG A 718 -16.11 -10.06 -14.77
N ARG A 719 -15.12 -9.75 -13.93
CA ARG A 719 -14.53 -10.66 -12.95
C ARG A 719 -14.20 -9.92 -11.66
N ASP A 720 -13.74 -10.63 -10.63
CA ASP A 720 -13.40 -10.08 -9.30
C ASP A 720 -12.24 -9.06 -9.25
N VAL A 721 -11.79 -8.55 -10.40
CA VAL A 721 -10.90 -7.39 -10.55
C VAL A 721 -11.68 -6.09 -10.73
N ASP A 722 -12.94 -6.18 -11.20
CA ASP A 722 -13.80 -5.06 -11.53
C ASP A 722 -14.52 -4.56 -10.28
N TRP A 723 -14.44 -3.26 -10.02
CA TRP A 723 -15.01 -2.64 -8.82
C TRP A 723 -16.51 -2.91 -8.62
N SER A 724 -17.26 -3.13 -9.71
CA SER A 724 -18.71 -3.37 -9.72
C SER A 724 -19.10 -4.81 -9.36
N LEU A 725 -18.15 -5.76 -9.31
CA LEU A 725 -18.43 -7.16 -8.98
C LEU A 725 -17.91 -7.51 -7.58
N VAL A 726 -18.84 -7.80 -6.67
CA VAL A 726 -18.55 -8.08 -5.28
C VAL A 726 -18.71 -9.57 -4.98
N PHE A 727 -17.70 -10.14 -4.34
CA PHE A 727 -17.70 -11.50 -3.82
C PHE A 727 -17.76 -11.47 -2.29
N GLU A 728 -18.84 -11.98 -1.70
CA GLU A 728 -19.03 -12.04 -0.25
C GLU A 728 -19.17 -13.48 0.21
N TRP A 729 -18.54 -13.80 1.32
CA TRP A 729 -18.54 -15.11 1.91
C TRP A 729 -18.99 -15.06 3.36
N ARG A 730 -19.82 -16.02 3.75
CA ARG A 730 -20.33 -16.12 5.12
C ARG A 730 -20.28 -17.55 5.63
N ARG A 731 -19.67 -17.74 6.80
CA ARG A 731 -19.81 -18.97 7.60
C ARG A 731 -21.26 -19.08 8.08
N THR A 732 -21.92 -20.19 7.79
CA THR A 732 -23.28 -20.46 8.28
C THR A 732 -23.30 -21.41 9.48
N SER A 733 -22.29 -22.27 9.61
CA SER A 733 -22.07 -23.09 10.80
C SER A 733 -20.60 -23.46 10.97
N GLU A 734 -20.00 -23.08 12.10
CA GLU A 734 -18.64 -23.51 12.47
C GLU A 734 -18.58 -25.00 12.76
N VAL A 735 -19.55 -25.53 13.53
CA VAL A 735 -19.57 -26.92 13.99
C VAL A 735 -19.67 -27.90 12.82
N VAL A 736 -20.47 -27.57 11.81
CA VAL A 736 -20.71 -28.44 10.66
C VAL A 736 -19.82 -28.06 9.46
N GLY A 737 -19.16 -26.90 9.51
CA GLY A 737 -18.28 -26.43 8.43
C GLY A 737 -19.02 -25.97 7.18
N THR A 738 -20.25 -25.44 7.32
CA THR A 738 -21.05 -24.96 6.18
C THR A 738 -20.85 -23.47 5.96
N SER A 739 -20.86 -23.04 4.70
CA SER A 739 -20.76 -21.63 4.30
C SER A 739 -21.60 -21.34 3.05
N GLU A 740 -21.77 -20.07 2.75
CA GLU A 740 -22.38 -19.58 1.53
C GLU A 740 -21.56 -18.44 0.94
N VAL A 741 -21.73 -18.23 -0.36
CA VAL A 741 -21.15 -17.13 -1.12
C VAL A 741 -22.27 -16.36 -1.78
N GLN A 742 -22.27 -15.04 -1.64
CA GLN A 742 -23.09 -14.14 -2.42
C GLN A 742 -22.20 -13.43 -3.45
N ILE A 743 -22.62 -13.46 -4.72
CA ILE A 743 -22.02 -12.66 -5.78
C ILE A 743 -23.00 -11.57 -6.13
N SER A 744 -22.55 -10.32 -6.16
CA SER A 744 -23.37 -9.15 -6.46
C SER A 744 -22.71 -8.33 -7.57
N TRP A 745 -23.41 -8.13 -8.69
CA TRP A 745 -23.02 -7.19 -9.74
C TRP A 745 -23.81 -5.89 -9.57
N GLU A 746 -23.11 -4.84 -9.15
CA GLU A 746 -23.67 -3.53 -8.84
C GLU A 746 -23.59 -2.63 -10.09
N THR A 747 -24.55 -2.75 -11.01
CA THR A 747 -24.50 -2.04 -12.31
C THR A 747 -24.56 -0.52 -12.18
N GLY A 748 -25.06 0.02 -11.07
CA GLY A 748 -25.03 1.44 -10.76
C GLY A 748 -23.63 2.06 -10.75
N TRP A 749 -22.56 1.29 -10.53
CA TRP A 749 -21.19 1.80 -10.67
C TRP A 749 -20.83 2.13 -12.11
N GLU A 750 -21.30 1.29 -13.04
CA GLU A 750 -21.03 1.40 -14.47
C GLU A 750 -21.84 2.55 -15.07
N MET A 751 -23.03 2.78 -14.54
CA MET A 751 -23.90 3.91 -14.92
C MET A 751 -23.51 5.25 -14.29
N GLY A 752 -22.48 5.28 -13.43
CA GLY A 752 -22.09 6.48 -12.69
C GLY A 752 -23.09 6.91 -11.61
N GLU A 753 -24.06 6.05 -11.25
CA GLU A 753 -25.07 6.34 -10.23
C GLU A 753 -24.48 6.46 -8.83
N TRP A 754 -23.31 5.86 -8.61
CA TRP A 754 -22.52 6.06 -7.39
C TRP A 754 -22.24 7.55 -7.08
N ARG A 755 -22.35 8.45 -8.06
CA ARG A 755 -22.19 9.89 -7.86
C ARG A 755 -23.38 10.56 -7.18
N PHE A 756 -24.52 9.88 -7.07
CA PHE A 756 -25.77 10.38 -6.52
C PHE A 756 -26.17 9.54 -5.30
N GLY A 757 -26.59 10.18 -4.20
CA GLY A 757 -26.97 9.46 -2.97
C GLY A 757 -28.13 8.50 -3.21
N ALA A 758 -28.08 7.32 -2.60
CA ALA A 758 -29.22 6.40 -2.62
C ALA A 758 -30.31 6.98 -1.71
N GLY A 759 -31.40 7.50 -2.29
CA GLY A 759 -32.55 8.00 -1.53
C GLY A 759 -32.86 9.50 -1.61
N GLU A 760 -32.25 10.26 -2.52
CA GLU A 760 -32.88 11.51 -2.98
C GLU A 760 -34.08 11.17 -3.89
N GLU A 761 -35.12 10.58 -3.30
CA GLU A 761 -36.46 10.57 -3.89
C GLU A 761 -37.00 12.01 -3.91
N GLU A 762 -37.76 12.31 -4.95
CA GLU A 762 -38.27 13.62 -5.40
C GLU A 762 -39.17 14.38 -4.40
N GLU A 763 -39.35 13.91 -3.16
CA GLU A 763 -40.35 14.40 -2.21
C GLU A 763 -39.73 15.07 -0.97
N GLY A 764 -39.25 16.30 -1.13
CA GLY A 764 -38.80 17.13 0.01
C GLY A 764 -38.49 18.59 -0.27
N LEU A 765 -38.70 19.07 -1.50
CA LEU A 765 -38.36 20.45 -1.91
C LEU A 765 -39.55 21.42 -1.90
N ALA A 766 -40.67 21.04 -1.27
CA ALA A 766 -41.85 21.89 -1.14
C ALA A 766 -42.27 21.97 0.33
N ASP A 767 -41.50 22.69 1.17
CA ASP A 767 -41.98 23.55 2.28
C ASP A 767 -40.81 23.95 3.20
N MET A 768 -39.82 24.68 2.69
CA MET A 768 -38.97 25.50 3.55
C MET A 768 -39.19 26.96 3.17
N GLY A 769 -40.05 27.58 3.97
CA GLY A 769 -40.42 28.98 3.90
C GLY A 769 -39.21 29.90 3.92
N ASP A 770 -39.37 30.92 3.11
CA ASP A 770 -38.56 32.12 2.95
C ASP A 770 -38.24 32.74 4.33
N GLU A 771 -36.97 32.66 4.78
CA GLU A 771 -36.25 33.71 5.52
C GLU A 771 -34.84 33.22 5.96
N GLY A 772 -33.78 33.82 5.39
CA GLY A 772 -32.45 33.90 6.03
C GLY A 772 -31.25 33.29 5.28
N GLU A 773 -30.61 34.12 4.43
CA GLU A 773 -29.22 34.08 3.93
C GLU A 773 -28.36 32.81 4.17
N ASN A 774 -28.31 31.89 3.18
CA ASN A 774 -27.12 31.15 2.73
C ASN A 774 -27.48 30.09 1.66
N VAL A 775 -27.79 30.49 0.41
CA VAL A 775 -27.97 29.50 -0.67
C VAL A 775 -27.58 30.08 -2.04
N HIS A 776 -26.31 29.93 -2.43
CA HIS A 776 -25.92 30.07 -3.85
C HIS A 776 -24.99 28.95 -4.37
N GLY A 777 -24.64 27.96 -3.54
CA GLY A 777 -23.84 26.79 -3.96
C GLY A 777 -24.67 25.60 -4.46
N ASP A 778 -25.81 25.30 -3.82
CA ASP A 778 -26.50 24.03 -4.01
C ASP A 778 -27.33 23.94 -5.30
N LEU A 779 -28.01 25.01 -5.71
CA LEU A 779 -28.90 25.03 -6.89
C LEU A 779 -28.16 24.93 -8.24
N LEU A 780 -26.91 25.41 -8.30
CA LEU A 780 -26.07 25.30 -9.49
C LEU A 780 -25.40 23.92 -9.59
N LEU A 781 -25.10 23.29 -8.46
CA LEU A 781 -24.59 21.91 -8.41
C LEU A 781 -25.67 20.90 -8.85
N THR A 782 -26.93 21.07 -8.44
CA THR A 782 -28.04 20.18 -8.83
C THR A 782 -28.33 20.24 -10.34
N ARG A 783 -28.46 21.43 -10.94
CA ARG A 783 -28.72 21.55 -12.40
C ARG A 783 -27.58 21.02 -13.27
N ARG A 784 -26.33 21.19 -12.85
CA ARG A 784 -25.15 20.69 -13.57
C ARG A 784 -25.04 19.16 -13.44
N ARG A 785 -25.39 18.62 -12.26
CA ARG A 785 -25.51 17.18 -11.98
C ARG A 785 -26.61 16.52 -12.84
N GLU A 786 -27.78 17.15 -13.00
CA GLU A 786 -28.88 16.64 -13.84
C GLU A 786 -28.53 16.63 -15.34
N GLN A 787 -27.88 17.68 -15.85
CA GLN A 787 -27.46 17.72 -17.26
C GLN A 787 -26.32 16.75 -17.57
N GLN A 788 -25.37 16.56 -16.66
CA GLN A 788 -24.33 15.54 -16.79
C GLN A 788 -24.93 14.13 -16.72
N ARG A 789 -25.84 13.86 -15.77
CA ARG A 789 -26.52 12.55 -15.64
C ARG A 789 -27.19 12.11 -16.94
N ARG A 790 -27.88 13.01 -17.65
CA ARG A 790 -28.56 12.72 -18.93
C ARG A 790 -27.62 12.48 -20.12
N HIS A 791 -26.38 12.95 -20.06
CA HIS A 791 -25.41 12.79 -21.15
C HIS A 791 -24.66 11.45 -21.08
N TRP A 792 -24.27 11.02 -19.87
CA TRP A 792 -23.58 9.75 -19.63
C TRP A 792 -24.51 8.54 -19.68
N GLN A 793 -25.75 8.65 -19.18
CA GLN A 793 -26.68 7.52 -19.11
C GLN A 793 -27.01 6.87 -20.46
N ARG A 794 -27.12 7.61 -21.58
CA ARG A 794 -27.65 7.02 -22.83
C ARG A 794 -26.71 6.11 -23.59
N GLN A 795 -25.39 6.29 -23.47
CA GLN A 795 -24.43 5.48 -24.20
C GLN A 795 -24.10 4.20 -23.43
N ASP A 796 -23.95 4.31 -22.10
CA ASP A 796 -23.66 3.17 -21.21
C ASP A 796 -24.91 2.26 -21.01
N GLU A 797 -26.13 2.80 -21.09
CA GLU A 797 -27.38 2.00 -21.02
C GLU A 797 -27.51 0.99 -22.15
N ASP A 798 -27.14 1.35 -23.39
CA ASP A 798 -27.26 0.47 -24.54
C ASP A 798 -26.20 -0.65 -24.51
N ASP A 799 -25.02 -0.38 -23.92
CA ASP A 799 -23.93 -1.35 -23.79
C ASP A 799 -24.24 -2.47 -22.76
N LEU A 800 -25.03 -2.16 -21.73
CA LEU A 800 -25.44 -3.12 -20.69
C LEU A 800 -26.61 -4.02 -21.08
N LYS A 801 -27.32 -3.75 -22.17
CA LYS A 801 -28.43 -4.62 -22.61
C LYS A 801 -27.90 -5.96 -23.07
N GLY A 802 -28.57 -7.03 -22.63
CA GLY A 802 -28.15 -8.38 -22.98
C GLY A 802 -28.70 -9.47 -22.08
N LEU A 803 -28.35 -10.72 -22.40
CA LEU A 803 -28.60 -11.89 -21.56
C LEU A 803 -27.31 -12.22 -20.82
N TYR A 804 -27.43 -12.41 -19.50
CA TYR A 804 -26.31 -12.57 -18.57
C TYR A 804 -26.53 -13.75 -17.62
N ARG A 805 -25.46 -14.21 -16.97
CA ARG A 805 -25.49 -15.08 -15.79
C ARG A 805 -24.30 -14.81 -14.88
N LEU A 806 -24.44 -15.15 -13.59
CA LEU A 806 -23.37 -15.11 -12.61
C LEU A 806 -22.72 -16.48 -12.47
N ARG A 807 -21.40 -16.51 -12.34
CA ARG A 807 -20.64 -17.74 -12.10
C ARG A 807 -19.77 -17.60 -10.85
N TYR A 808 -19.79 -18.64 -10.02
CA TYR A 808 -18.99 -18.80 -8.82
C TYR A 808 -17.95 -19.91 -9.03
N TYR A 809 -16.70 -19.63 -8.69
CA TYR A 809 -15.63 -20.62 -8.64
C TYR A 809 -15.14 -20.80 -7.19
N GLY A 810 -15.15 -22.04 -6.71
CA GLY A 810 -14.78 -22.34 -5.33
C GLY A 810 -13.98 -23.63 -5.18
N ASP A 811 -13.36 -23.76 -4.02
CA ASP A 811 -12.50 -24.89 -3.66
C ASP A 811 -12.89 -25.39 -2.27
N ALA A 812 -13.32 -26.65 -2.17
CA ALA A 812 -13.80 -27.24 -0.93
C ALA A 812 -12.80 -28.23 -0.34
N LYS A 813 -12.55 -28.13 0.98
CA LYS A 813 -11.65 -29.04 1.68
C LYS A 813 -12.40 -30.18 2.36
N ALA A 814 -12.11 -31.41 1.96
CA ALA A 814 -12.62 -32.61 2.62
C ALA A 814 -11.90 -32.86 3.96
N PHE A 815 -12.49 -33.68 4.83
CA PHE A 815 -11.88 -34.05 6.12
C PHE A 815 -10.51 -34.76 5.97
N SER A 816 -10.25 -35.39 4.82
CA SER A 816 -8.93 -35.96 4.48
C SER A 816 -7.86 -34.90 4.19
N GLY A 817 -8.22 -33.62 4.14
CA GLY A 817 -7.37 -32.51 3.71
C GLY A 817 -7.37 -32.25 2.21
N LYS A 818 -7.95 -33.15 1.39
CA LYS A 818 -8.03 -32.96 -0.07
C LYS A 818 -8.90 -31.75 -0.42
N VAL A 819 -8.35 -30.83 -1.20
CA VAL A 819 -9.08 -29.69 -1.80
C VAL A 819 -9.61 -30.11 -3.18
N THR A 820 -10.86 -29.80 -3.48
CA THR A 820 -11.50 -30.08 -4.78
C THR A 820 -12.22 -28.85 -5.29
N SER A 821 -11.91 -28.43 -6.51
CA SER A 821 -12.58 -27.32 -7.18
C SER A 821 -14.02 -27.67 -7.57
N PHE A 822 -14.87 -26.67 -7.61
CA PHE A 822 -16.25 -26.76 -8.07
C PHE A 822 -16.69 -25.41 -8.65
N GLU A 823 -17.79 -25.43 -9.39
CA GLU A 823 -18.41 -24.23 -9.93
C GLU A 823 -19.90 -24.17 -9.58
N GLY A 824 -20.43 -22.95 -9.49
CA GLY A 824 -21.85 -22.64 -9.41
C GLY A 824 -22.23 -21.67 -10.51
N VAL A 825 -23.41 -21.83 -11.08
CA VAL A 825 -23.93 -20.95 -12.14
C VAL A 825 -25.36 -20.55 -11.76
N SER A 826 -25.67 -19.26 -11.78
CA SER A 826 -27.03 -18.77 -11.55
C SER A 826 -27.97 -19.13 -12.71
N GLY A 827 -29.25 -18.87 -12.54
CA GLY A 827 -30.17 -18.69 -13.64
C GLY A 827 -29.73 -17.56 -14.58
N GLU A 828 -30.31 -17.53 -15.76
CA GLU A 828 -30.08 -16.48 -16.76
C GLU A 828 -30.97 -15.27 -16.47
N PHE A 829 -30.45 -14.07 -16.69
CA PHE A 829 -31.18 -12.83 -16.51
C PHE A 829 -30.93 -11.86 -17.66
N ARG A 830 -31.91 -10.99 -17.94
CA ARG A 830 -31.80 -9.98 -19.00
C ARG A 830 -31.78 -8.58 -18.39
N ILE A 831 -30.86 -7.74 -18.88
CA ILE A 831 -30.92 -6.29 -18.67
C ILE A 831 -31.65 -5.70 -19.88
N GLU A 832 -32.78 -5.02 -19.63
CA GLU A 832 -33.69 -4.46 -20.66
C GLU A 832 -33.46 -2.98 -20.94
#